data_AF-A0ABD0TSX3-F1
#
_entry.id   AF-A0ABD0TSX3-F1
#
_cell.length_a   1.000
_cell.length_b   1.000
_cell.length_c   1.000
_cell.angle_alpha   90.00
_cell.angle_beta   90.00
_cell.angle_gamma   90.00
#
_symmetry.space_group_name_H-M   'P 1'
#
loop_
_entity.id
_entity.type
_entity.pdbx_description
1 polymer ?
#
loop_
_entity_poly.entity_id
_entity_poly.type
_entity_poly.pdbx_seq_one_letter_code
_entity_poly.pdbx_strand_id
1 'polypeptide(L)'
;MGMKFFRVKMVPIEEFEASFQFLQECAQYFLEAKDKDIRHALAGLFVEILVPVAATVKNEVNVPCLKNFVEMLYSHTLDASTKSKHRLALFPLVTYLLCVSQKQFFLANWHCFLAMCLSHLKNRDPKMCRVALESLYRLLWVYMIRIKCESNSATQSRLQSIVNSLFPKGSKGVVPRDTPLNIFVKIIQFIAQERLDFAMREIVFDLLMVGRQIKIILTPERMSIGLRAFLVVADSLQQKEGEPPMPRTSGTLPSGNTLRVKKTFLNKMLTDETARSIGMSAYFPYVRRVLVEILRALDAHYGRPLMLTNTQNVTKEQEINTGERKPRIDLFRTCVAAIPRLIPEGMSPSELVELLCRLTVHMDEELRGLSFQSLQTLIVDFPEWRQDVLAGFTQFLAKEVQDTSPQLVENGLRMLLQLITSWKNGEPAAAAPGKLEPLASVVRGAEALGLVMLCQCKAYPRRLAVHILKETKCLLEKLQLTREEPALIDAADEHVPYFAEKCLPLLPPAEKQALLAVGQPDLVWVAERSHAVWTAGTQHDETSTKNSWSGSSSNGADPWKVVLFGLLERNRVPARCPSTVLQAWPILHARIHALYTIIEPAPVNDNRASLLSRGPALPRKPEKERDGYMQVWKYYMTMAYLVVPAVPSPVIRCASPDLSLSTTEESWLGALSSSSESLNQPGGFFTLPLSVARAHRHHKRTSSSPDSLSERSGGEARGAHAAPASLHKLAVPLARCEVPEVRDAAVAACGNINPDALKDLMEELVPLLREAVDRKQENMRRRRRRDALRLHLNKMLLLIAQKNTFATSPFALEGGSLHPTLTEYLDGARQCLEVDPEKDAPAAREQRLTFADFVTELIKSFPLEMYGSLMKKELLRSLFCLFSGWCGPLARHLGALVPTPAPQDADERLNLSALRAMSALVCCGPCFAPSALAEDGTLYPWLSEMLSSTNDKVYELARQTIVLLLDCNPDIGPLLDWTVDKCFTGPPRVADGCFMALATIFSASWTGLCSSVPRAVFFKILHPKSTNGILKARHVTFALRGTTFLLLMTTQVLKYLFYFSPRPAQLKLQVKYLSLEIYRNDCIMVEINHKVIKRERSEREIFFRHYTILLSWFCYVSNNKNINCEHSDRKKTSKVEKSIRMKIKTACVT
;
A
#
# COMPACT_ATOMS: atom_id res chain seq x y z
N MET A 1 -68.32 0.82 15.80
CA MET A 1 -66.86 0.52 15.73
C MET A 1 -66.45 -0.79 16.42
N GLY A 2 -67.27 -1.43 17.28
CA GLY A 2 -66.90 -2.73 17.92
C GLY A 2 -66.99 -3.95 16.99
N MET A 3 -67.91 -3.96 16.01
CA MET A 3 -68.12 -5.11 15.11
C MET A 3 -66.94 -5.43 14.19
N LYS A 4 -65.99 -4.52 13.98
CA LYS A 4 -64.77 -4.79 13.20
C LYS A 4 -63.86 -5.87 13.80
N PHE A 5 -64.03 -6.14 15.09
CA PHE A 5 -63.33 -7.21 15.79
C PHE A 5 -64.03 -8.56 15.64
N PHE A 6 -65.20 -8.61 15.00
CA PHE A 6 -65.86 -9.85 14.64
C PHE A 6 -64.95 -10.66 13.71
N ARG A 7 -64.67 -11.89 14.11
CA ARG A 7 -63.86 -12.84 13.33
C ARG A 7 -64.72 -14.05 13.01
N VAL A 8 -64.86 -14.33 11.72
CA VAL A 8 -65.51 -15.57 11.27
C VAL A 8 -64.63 -16.75 11.68
N LYS A 9 -65.19 -17.67 12.46
CA LYS A 9 -64.56 -18.94 12.75
C LYS A 9 -64.81 -19.89 11.58
N MET A 10 -63.74 -20.45 11.01
CA MET A 10 -63.81 -21.34 9.85
C MET A 10 -64.18 -22.78 10.23
N VAL A 11 -63.89 -23.18 11.47
CA VAL A 11 -64.07 -24.53 12.01
C VAL A 11 -64.51 -24.41 13.47
N PRO A 12 -65.49 -25.21 13.95
CA PRO A 12 -66.29 -26.19 13.20
C PRO A 12 -67.34 -25.52 12.29
N ILE A 13 -67.96 -26.29 11.39
CA ILE A 13 -68.81 -25.75 10.31
C ILE A 13 -70.05 -25.03 10.85
N GLU A 14 -70.57 -25.46 11.99
CA GLU A 14 -71.74 -24.87 12.64
C GLU A 14 -71.46 -23.43 13.10
N GLU A 15 -70.26 -23.15 13.61
CA GLU A 15 -69.84 -21.80 13.99
C GLU A 15 -69.61 -20.89 12.77
N PHE A 16 -69.16 -21.47 11.66
CA PHE A 16 -69.05 -20.78 10.38
C PHE A 16 -70.44 -20.40 9.84
N GLU A 17 -71.38 -21.33 9.85
CA GLU A 17 -72.77 -21.09 9.43
C GLU A 17 -73.45 -20.04 10.29
N ALA A 18 -73.35 -20.13 11.62
CA ALA A 18 -73.89 -19.12 12.53
C ALA A 18 -73.29 -17.73 12.27
N SER A 19 -71.99 -17.66 12.00
CA SER A 19 -71.32 -16.39 11.64
C SER A 19 -71.88 -15.78 10.36
N PHE A 20 -72.16 -16.60 9.35
CA PHE A 20 -72.72 -16.12 8.08
C PHE A 20 -74.23 -15.85 8.13
N GLN A 21 -74.98 -16.54 8.98
CA GLN A 21 -76.39 -16.18 9.26
C GLN A 21 -76.48 -14.77 9.85
N PHE A 22 -75.63 -14.45 10.84
CA PHE A 22 -75.53 -13.09 11.36
C PHE A 22 -75.12 -12.06 10.29
N LEU A 23 -74.15 -12.41 9.43
CA LEU A 23 -73.77 -11.53 8.32
C LEU A 23 -74.89 -11.35 7.28
N GLN A 24 -75.75 -12.35 7.07
CA GLN A 24 -76.93 -12.25 6.20
C GLN A 24 -77.96 -11.27 6.76
N GLU A 25 -78.22 -11.27 8.07
CA GLU A 25 -79.09 -10.25 8.69
C GLU A 25 -78.50 -8.84 8.52
N CYS A 26 -77.20 -8.70 8.71
CA CYS A 26 -76.49 -7.44 8.43
C CYS A 26 -76.59 -7.04 6.95
N ALA A 27 -76.54 -8.02 6.03
CA ALA A 27 -76.66 -7.80 4.59
C ALA A 27 -78.05 -7.29 4.21
N GLN A 28 -79.10 -7.85 4.82
CA GLN A 28 -80.48 -7.39 4.65
C GLN A 28 -80.61 -5.93 5.10
N TYR A 29 -80.05 -5.59 6.27
CA TYR A 29 -80.01 -4.19 6.74
C TYR A 29 -79.24 -3.27 5.78
N PHE A 30 -78.13 -3.73 5.19
CA PHE A 30 -77.39 -2.98 4.19
C PHE A 30 -78.21 -2.70 2.91
N LEU A 31 -79.09 -3.62 2.51
CA LEU A 31 -79.98 -3.45 1.36
C LEU A 31 -81.12 -2.44 1.66
N GLU A 32 -81.65 -2.44 2.88
CA GLU A 32 -82.73 -1.56 3.32
C GLU A 32 -82.25 -0.14 3.69
N ALA A 33 -80.98 0.00 4.10
CA ALA A 33 -80.40 1.28 4.50
C ALA A 33 -80.47 2.33 3.38
N LYS A 34 -81.18 3.44 3.63
CA LYS A 34 -81.28 4.58 2.71
C LYS A 34 -80.11 5.57 2.85
N ASP A 35 -79.54 5.68 4.05
CA ASP A 35 -78.42 6.57 4.34
C ASP A 35 -77.12 6.05 3.69
N LYS A 36 -76.44 6.93 2.94
CA LYS A 36 -75.20 6.57 2.22
C LYS A 36 -74.05 6.26 3.17
N ASP A 37 -73.93 6.96 4.30
CA ASP A 37 -72.79 6.87 5.20
C ASP A 37 -72.89 5.59 6.03
N ILE A 38 -74.12 5.21 6.42
CA ILE A 38 -74.41 3.90 7.03
C ILE A 38 -74.07 2.77 6.04
N ARG A 39 -74.48 2.89 4.78
CA ARG A 39 -74.14 1.89 3.75
C ARG A 39 -72.64 1.79 3.51
N HIS A 40 -71.92 2.90 3.45
CA HIS A 40 -70.46 2.91 3.29
C HIS A 40 -69.76 2.28 4.49
N ALA A 41 -70.21 2.56 5.72
CA ALA A 41 -69.68 1.95 6.93
C ALA A 41 -69.90 0.44 6.98
N LEU A 42 -71.11 -0.03 6.63
CA LEU A 42 -71.43 -1.46 6.53
C LEU A 42 -70.61 -2.16 5.44
N ALA A 43 -70.42 -1.53 4.28
CA ALA A 43 -69.58 -2.08 3.23
C ALA A 43 -68.11 -2.22 3.67
N GLY A 44 -67.57 -1.20 4.35
CA GLY A 44 -66.24 -1.27 4.95
C GLY A 44 -66.13 -2.38 5.99
N LEU A 45 -67.15 -2.56 6.83
CA LEU A 45 -67.21 -3.63 7.82
C LEU A 45 -67.20 -5.02 7.16
N PHE A 46 -68.03 -5.24 6.13
CA PHE A 46 -68.03 -6.50 5.40
C PHE A 46 -66.68 -6.79 4.76
N VAL A 47 -66.04 -5.77 4.16
CA VAL A 47 -64.69 -5.93 3.61
C VAL A 47 -63.71 -6.39 4.68
N GLU A 48 -63.64 -5.70 5.83
CA GLU A 48 -62.72 -6.05 6.93
C GLU A 48 -62.93 -7.48 7.46
N ILE A 49 -64.18 -7.95 7.52
CA ILE A 49 -64.53 -9.30 7.95
C ILE A 49 -64.19 -10.34 6.87
N LEU A 50 -64.45 -10.04 5.60
CA LEU A 50 -64.24 -10.96 4.48
C LEU A 50 -62.77 -11.08 4.06
N VAL A 51 -61.91 -10.09 4.34
CA VAL A 51 -60.47 -10.16 4.02
C VAL A 51 -59.78 -11.42 4.55
N PRO A 52 -59.85 -11.74 5.87
CA PRO A 52 -59.23 -12.96 6.40
C PRO A 52 -59.90 -14.22 5.86
N VAL A 53 -61.22 -14.22 5.68
CA VAL A 53 -61.97 -15.37 5.13
C VAL A 53 -61.49 -15.67 3.71
N ALA A 54 -61.41 -14.67 2.83
CA ALA A 54 -60.97 -14.85 1.46
C ALA A 54 -59.56 -15.47 1.34
N ALA A 55 -58.68 -15.19 2.31
CA ALA A 55 -57.31 -15.71 2.33
C ALA A 55 -57.21 -17.18 2.77
N THR A 56 -58.20 -17.71 3.48
CA THR A 56 -58.18 -19.08 4.02
C THR A 56 -59.24 -20.00 3.42
N VAL A 57 -60.29 -19.43 2.84
CA VAL A 57 -61.44 -20.18 2.31
C VAL A 57 -61.03 -21.10 1.16
N LYS A 58 -61.38 -22.39 1.28
CA LYS A 58 -61.14 -23.43 0.29
C LYS A 58 -62.45 -24.07 -0.12
N ASN A 59 -62.93 -25.06 0.64
CA ASN A 59 -64.13 -25.83 0.32
C ASN A 59 -65.41 -25.18 0.88
N GLU A 60 -65.25 -24.27 1.85
CA GLU A 60 -66.34 -23.57 2.53
C GLU A 60 -67.09 -22.61 1.60
N VAL A 61 -66.50 -22.23 0.45
CA VAL A 61 -67.19 -21.49 -0.61
C VAL A 61 -68.42 -22.22 -1.16
N ASN A 62 -68.51 -23.54 -0.95
CA ASN A 62 -69.64 -24.36 -1.39
C ASN A 62 -70.77 -24.45 -0.34
N VAL A 63 -70.59 -23.84 0.83
CA VAL A 63 -71.59 -23.87 1.91
C VAL A 63 -72.76 -22.95 1.56
N PRO A 64 -74.03 -23.39 1.70
CA PRO A 64 -75.20 -22.63 1.27
C PRO A 64 -75.30 -21.23 1.90
N CYS A 65 -74.92 -21.04 3.16
CA CYS A 65 -75.01 -19.74 3.84
C CYS A 65 -74.08 -18.69 3.20
N LEU A 66 -72.85 -19.06 2.83
CA LEU A 66 -71.92 -18.18 2.15
C LEU A 66 -72.36 -17.94 0.69
N LYS A 67 -72.84 -18.98 -0.01
CA LYS A 67 -73.38 -18.84 -1.37
C LYS A 67 -74.55 -17.85 -1.41
N ASN A 68 -75.54 -18.04 -0.54
CA ASN A 68 -76.72 -17.17 -0.45
C ASN A 68 -76.34 -15.73 -0.07
N PHE A 69 -75.38 -15.56 0.86
CA PHE A 69 -74.86 -14.24 1.23
C PHE A 69 -74.23 -13.50 0.03
N VAL A 70 -73.42 -14.20 -0.77
CA VAL A 70 -72.81 -13.62 -1.98
C VAL A 70 -73.86 -13.30 -3.04
N GLU A 71 -74.78 -14.22 -3.33
CA GLU A 71 -75.82 -14.05 -4.35
C GLU A 71 -76.80 -12.91 -3.98
N MET A 72 -77.13 -12.77 -2.69
CA MET A 72 -77.98 -11.69 -2.17
C MET A 72 -77.35 -10.30 -2.38
N LEU A 73 -76.04 -10.16 -2.15
CA LEU A 73 -75.38 -8.85 -2.16
C LEU A 73 -74.77 -8.47 -3.51
N TYR A 74 -74.34 -9.43 -4.33
CA TYR A 74 -73.46 -9.17 -5.46
C TYR A 74 -74.07 -8.23 -6.51
N SER A 75 -75.26 -8.54 -7.03
CA SER A 75 -75.91 -7.74 -8.10
C SER A 75 -76.19 -6.31 -7.64
N HIS A 76 -76.82 -6.14 -6.48
CA HIS A 76 -77.11 -4.84 -5.88
C HIS A 76 -75.85 -4.02 -5.62
N THR A 77 -74.80 -4.64 -5.11
CA THR A 77 -73.54 -3.94 -4.81
C THR A 77 -72.79 -3.57 -6.08
N LEU A 78 -72.78 -4.45 -7.10
CA LEU A 78 -72.18 -4.19 -8.40
C LEU A 78 -72.85 -2.99 -9.07
N ASP A 79 -74.17 -2.99 -9.18
CA ASP A 79 -74.93 -1.89 -9.80
C ASP A 79 -74.74 -0.58 -9.04
N ALA A 80 -74.75 -0.62 -7.71
CA ALA A 80 -74.51 0.56 -6.89
C ALA A 80 -73.07 1.09 -7.03
N SER A 81 -72.07 0.22 -7.27
CA SER A 81 -70.67 0.60 -7.44
C SER A 81 -70.39 1.40 -8.72
N THR A 82 -71.24 1.27 -9.75
CA THR A 82 -71.14 2.06 -10.99
C THR A 82 -71.36 3.56 -10.73
N LYS A 83 -72.18 3.89 -9.73
CA LYS A 83 -72.52 5.26 -9.33
C LYS A 83 -71.32 5.91 -8.64
N SER A 84 -70.87 7.06 -9.17
CA SER A 84 -69.67 7.78 -8.69
C SER A 84 -69.67 8.01 -7.17
N LYS A 85 -70.83 8.36 -6.58
CA LYS A 85 -71.00 8.62 -5.15
C LYS A 85 -70.72 7.42 -4.22
N HIS A 86 -70.90 6.18 -4.69
CA HIS A 86 -70.70 4.98 -3.86
C HIS A 86 -69.49 4.16 -4.27
N ARG A 87 -68.88 4.49 -5.41
CA ARG A 87 -67.81 3.72 -6.05
C ARG A 87 -66.67 3.36 -5.09
N LEU A 88 -66.04 4.34 -4.44
CA LEU A 88 -64.86 4.08 -3.59
C LEU A 88 -65.14 3.13 -2.41
N ALA A 89 -66.35 3.17 -1.84
CA ALA A 89 -66.72 2.34 -0.69
C ALA A 89 -67.19 0.93 -1.10
N LEU A 90 -67.92 0.82 -2.22
CA LEU A 90 -68.52 -0.45 -2.64
C LEU A 90 -67.62 -1.29 -3.54
N PHE A 91 -66.67 -0.68 -4.25
CA PHE A 91 -65.76 -1.40 -5.16
C PHE A 91 -64.91 -2.49 -4.45
N PRO A 92 -64.35 -2.23 -3.25
CA PRO A 92 -63.71 -3.30 -2.46
C PRO A 92 -64.70 -4.38 -2.01
N LEU A 93 -65.95 -4.03 -1.67
CA LEU A 93 -66.95 -5.02 -1.28
C LEU A 93 -67.27 -5.99 -2.42
N VAL A 94 -67.51 -5.49 -3.65
CA VAL A 94 -67.70 -6.34 -4.84
C VAL A 94 -66.50 -7.27 -5.04
N THR A 95 -65.28 -6.77 -4.85
CA THR A 95 -64.05 -7.56 -4.94
C THR A 95 -64.06 -8.72 -3.95
N TYR A 96 -64.38 -8.46 -2.68
CA TYR A 96 -64.35 -9.50 -1.65
C TYR A 96 -65.51 -10.49 -1.77
N LEU A 97 -66.69 -10.06 -2.22
CA LEU A 97 -67.80 -10.96 -2.56
C LEU A 97 -67.39 -11.96 -3.66
N LEU A 98 -66.73 -11.49 -4.72
CA LEU A 98 -66.14 -12.38 -5.73
C LEU A 98 -65.04 -13.26 -5.15
N CYS A 99 -64.15 -12.70 -4.31
CA CYS A 99 -63.09 -13.48 -3.68
C CYS A 99 -63.57 -14.56 -2.71
N VAL A 100 -64.79 -14.52 -2.18
CA VAL A 100 -65.34 -15.61 -1.34
C VAL A 100 -66.38 -16.46 -2.07
N SER A 101 -66.66 -16.16 -3.34
CA SER A 101 -67.66 -16.88 -4.14
C SER A 101 -67.21 -18.27 -4.61
N GLN A 102 -68.19 -19.12 -4.89
CA GLN A 102 -68.00 -20.43 -5.53
C GLN A 102 -67.42 -20.30 -6.95
N LYS A 103 -66.69 -21.33 -7.41
CA LYS A 103 -65.96 -21.32 -8.70
C LYS A 103 -66.81 -20.91 -9.90
N GLN A 104 -68.00 -21.50 -10.05
CA GLN A 104 -68.90 -21.23 -11.18
C GLN A 104 -69.40 -19.78 -11.16
N PHE A 105 -69.81 -19.29 -9.98
CA PHE A 105 -70.26 -17.91 -9.80
C PHE A 105 -69.15 -16.91 -10.11
N PHE A 106 -67.92 -17.17 -9.65
CA PHE A 106 -66.78 -16.32 -9.96
C PHE A 106 -66.55 -16.23 -11.48
N LEU A 107 -66.42 -17.36 -12.17
CA LEU A 107 -66.12 -17.39 -13.61
C LEU A 107 -67.22 -16.71 -14.45
N ALA A 108 -68.48 -16.86 -14.04
CA ALA A 108 -69.62 -16.22 -14.68
C ALA A 108 -69.68 -14.69 -14.50
N ASN A 109 -69.11 -14.14 -13.43
CA ASN A 109 -69.34 -12.73 -13.06
C ASN A 109 -68.07 -11.86 -13.06
N TRP A 110 -66.89 -12.43 -12.83
CA TRP A 110 -65.69 -11.63 -12.62
C TRP A 110 -65.23 -10.85 -13.86
N HIS A 111 -65.56 -11.32 -15.07
CA HIS A 111 -65.12 -10.69 -16.31
C HIS A 111 -65.77 -9.31 -16.53
N CYS A 112 -67.03 -9.14 -16.09
CA CYS A 112 -67.71 -7.84 -16.10
C CYS A 112 -66.99 -6.86 -15.15
N PHE A 113 -66.71 -7.31 -13.93
CA PHE A 113 -66.02 -6.49 -12.94
C PHE A 113 -64.53 -6.25 -13.29
N LEU A 114 -63.89 -7.19 -13.99
CA LEU A 114 -62.54 -7.02 -14.54
C LEU A 114 -62.51 -5.83 -15.50
N ALA A 115 -63.45 -5.75 -16.46
CA ALA A 115 -63.51 -4.65 -17.40
C ALA A 115 -63.65 -3.29 -16.66
N MET A 116 -64.46 -3.26 -15.59
CA MET A 116 -64.56 -2.08 -14.71
C MET A 116 -63.23 -1.74 -14.03
N CYS A 117 -62.55 -2.72 -13.43
CA CYS A 117 -61.22 -2.54 -12.82
C CYS A 117 -60.24 -1.94 -13.83
N LEU A 118 -60.13 -2.53 -15.03
CA LEU A 118 -59.21 -2.08 -16.07
C LEU A 118 -59.52 -0.66 -16.55
N SER A 119 -60.79 -0.31 -16.72
CA SER A 119 -61.22 1.05 -17.10
C SER A 119 -60.81 2.11 -16.07
N HIS A 120 -60.79 1.74 -14.79
CA HIS A 120 -60.48 2.64 -13.68
C HIS A 120 -58.99 2.72 -13.32
N LEU A 121 -58.12 1.91 -13.94
CA LEU A 121 -56.66 2.04 -13.78
C LEU A 121 -56.11 3.36 -14.33
N LYS A 122 -56.81 3.98 -15.29
CA LYS A 122 -56.47 5.28 -15.91
C LYS A 122 -57.36 6.43 -15.42
N ASN A 123 -58.01 6.28 -14.26
CA ASN A 123 -58.89 7.31 -13.72
C ASN A 123 -58.09 8.56 -13.31
N ARG A 124 -58.73 9.73 -13.35
CA ARG A 124 -58.15 11.00 -12.87
C ARG A 124 -57.96 11.01 -11.36
N ASP A 125 -58.80 10.28 -10.62
CA ASP A 125 -58.69 10.15 -9.15
C ASP A 125 -57.67 9.05 -8.77
N PRO A 126 -56.53 9.41 -8.15
CA PRO A 126 -55.51 8.44 -7.72
C PRO A 126 -56.04 7.43 -6.69
N LYS A 127 -57.01 7.82 -5.85
CA LYS A 127 -57.61 6.90 -4.85
C LYS A 127 -58.36 5.79 -5.56
N MET A 128 -59.11 6.12 -6.60
CA MET A 128 -59.83 5.14 -7.39
C MET A 128 -58.88 4.23 -8.18
N CYS A 129 -57.80 4.77 -8.77
CA CYS A 129 -56.78 3.96 -9.44
C CYS A 129 -56.15 2.93 -8.49
N ARG A 130 -55.84 3.33 -7.26
CA ARG A 130 -55.31 2.44 -6.22
C ARG A 130 -56.32 1.36 -5.86
N VAL A 131 -57.58 1.72 -5.59
CA VAL A 131 -58.65 0.76 -5.27
C VAL A 131 -58.88 -0.24 -6.41
N ALA A 132 -58.89 0.23 -7.66
CA ALA A 132 -59.04 -0.60 -8.84
C ALA A 132 -57.88 -1.60 -9.01
N LEU A 133 -56.64 -1.14 -8.85
CA LEU A 133 -55.46 -2.01 -8.93
C LEU A 133 -55.43 -3.03 -7.79
N GLU A 134 -55.72 -2.60 -6.57
CA GLU A 134 -55.82 -3.45 -5.39
C GLU A 134 -56.90 -4.54 -5.55
N SER A 135 -58.01 -4.21 -6.21
CA SER A 135 -59.09 -5.14 -6.53
C SER A 135 -58.65 -6.14 -7.60
N LEU A 136 -58.04 -5.66 -8.68
CA LEU A 136 -57.46 -6.50 -9.73
C LEU A 136 -56.42 -7.47 -9.18
N TYR A 137 -55.52 -7.00 -8.31
CA TYR A 137 -54.46 -7.79 -7.70
C TYR A 137 -55.00 -8.99 -6.91
N ARG A 138 -56.11 -8.81 -6.16
CA ARG A 138 -56.77 -9.87 -5.39
C ARG A 138 -57.59 -10.82 -6.27
N LEU A 139 -58.35 -10.29 -7.22
CA LEU A 139 -59.15 -11.11 -8.13
C LEU A 139 -58.29 -11.99 -9.02
N LEU A 140 -57.16 -11.45 -9.50
CA LEU A 140 -56.21 -12.21 -10.30
C LEU A 140 -55.58 -13.34 -9.49
N TRP A 141 -55.28 -13.12 -8.21
CA TRP A 141 -54.84 -14.20 -7.32
C TRP A 141 -55.88 -15.32 -7.24
N VAL A 142 -57.16 -14.99 -7.03
CA VAL A 142 -58.24 -15.98 -6.99
C VAL A 142 -58.37 -16.72 -8.32
N TYR A 143 -58.30 -16.01 -9.44
CA TYR A 143 -58.42 -16.58 -10.78
C TYR A 143 -57.25 -17.52 -11.13
N MET A 144 -56.01 -17.09 -10.89
CA MET A 144 -54.81 -17.86 -11.23
C MET A 144 -54.55 -18.96 -10.21
N ILE A 145 -54.50 -18.64 -8.92
CA ILE A 145 -54.00 -19.55 -7.87
C ILE A 145 -55.11 -20.49 -7.39
N ARG A 146 -56.25 -19.94 -6.95
CA ARG A 146 -57.30 -20.76 -6.31
C ARG A 146 -58.19 -21.50 -7.31
N ILE A 147 -58.64 -20.83 -8.37
CA ILE A 147 -59.59 -21.39 -9.36
C ILE A 147 -58.89 -22.18 -10.46
N LYS A 148 -57.60 -21.89 -10.70
CA LYS A 148 -56.74 -22.46 -11.75
C LYS A 148 -57.28 -22.23 -13.17
N CYS A 149 -57.70 -20.99 -13.43
CA CYS A 149 -58.13 -20.51 -14.74
C CYS A 149 -59.38 -21.23 -15.32
N GLU A 150 -59.78 -20.86 -16.54
CA GLU A 150 -60.83 -21.53 -17.32
C GLU A 150 -60.23 -22.19 -18.58
N SER A 151 -60.89 -22.13 -19.75
CA SER A 151 -60.30 -22.58 -21.01
C SER A 151 -59.09 -21.74 -21.44
N ASN A 152 -58.14 -22.38 -22.13
CA ASN A 152 -56.87 -21.75 -22.54
C ASN A 152 -57.05 -20.46 -23.36
N SER A 153 -57.98 -20.44 -24.31
CA SER A 153 -58.22 -19.27 -25.19
C SER A 153 -58.84 -18.09 -24.42
N ALA A 154 -59.80 -18.35 -23.55
CA ALA A 154 -60.43 -17.31 -22.73
C ALA A 154 -59.44 -16.73 -21.71
N THR A 155 -58.64 -17.59 -21.06
CA THR A 155 -57.57 -17.16 -20.16
C THR A 155 -56.56 -16.28 -20.87
N GLN A 156 -56.09 -16.67 -22.04
CA GLN A 156 -55.12 -15.88 -22.81
C GLN A 156 -55.68 -14.49 -23.19
N SER A 157 -56.91 -14.42 -23.68
CA SER A 157 -57.56 -13.14 -24.02
C SER A 157 -57.70 -12.21 -22.81
N ARG A 158 -58.13 -12.76 -21.66
CA ARG A 158 -58.29 -11.99 -20.42
C ARG A 158 -56.95 -11.51 -19.87
N LEU A 159 -55.93 -12.37 -19.86
CA LEU A 159 -54.58 -11.98 -19.46
C LEU A 159 -54.01 -10.91 -20.38
N GLN A 160 -54.23 -11.01 -21.70
CA GLN A 160 -53.78 -9.99 -22.65
C GLN A 160 -54.43 -8.62 -22.36
N SER A 161 -55.72 -8.60 -22.03
CA SER A 161 -56.43 -7.36 -21.64
C SER A 161 -55.84 -6.73 -20.37
N ILE A 162 -55.53 -7.56 -19.37
CA ILE A 162 -54.86 -7.12 -18.13
C ILE A 162 -53.48 -6.54 -18.43
N VAL A 163 -52.65 -7.28 -19.19
CA VAL A 163 -51.28 -6.88 -19.55
C VAL A 163 -51.29 -5.59 -20.37
N ASN A 164 -52.14 -5.47 -21.39
CA ASN A 164 -52.23 -4.26 -22.21
C ASN A 164 -52.71 -3.03 -21.42
N SER A 165 -53.44 -3.25 -20.32
CA SER A 165 -53.92 -2.17 -19.45
C SER A 165 -52.85 -1.72 -18.45
N LEU A 166 -52.14 -2.66 -17.83
CA LEU A 166 -51.06 -2.39 -16.86
C LEU A 166 -49.76 -1.92 -17.53
N PHE A 167 -49.44 -2.53 -18.68
CA PHE A 167 -48.24 -2.30 -19.48
C PHE A 167 -48.60 -1.95 -20.94
N PRO A 168 -49.23 -0.78 -21.22
CA PRO A 168 -49.60 -0.43 -22.59
C PRO A 168 -48.41 -0.40 -23.54
N LYS A 169 -48.46 -1.08 -24.69
CA LYS A 169 -47.38 -1.08 -25.69
C LYS A 169 -47.11 0.37 -26.15
N GLY A 170 -45.84 0.77 -26.17
CA GLY A 170 -45.41 2.13 -26.56
C GLY A 170 -45.45 3.20 -25.46
N SER A 171 -46.00 2.93 -24.27
CA SER A 171 -45.95 3.87 -23.14
C SER A 171 -44.58 3.84 -22.43
N LYS A 172 -44.12 5.00 -21.95
CA LYS A 172 -42.85 5.15 -21.22
C LYS A 172 -42.87 4.60 -19.79
N GLY A 173 -44.05 4.39 -19.21
CA GLY A 173 -44.23 3.96 -17.82
C GLY A 173 -45.32 2.91 -17.63
N VAL A 174 -45.54 2.53 -16.37
CA VAL A 174 -46.62 1.61 -15.96
C VAL A 174 -47.88 2.35 -15.57
N VAL A 175 -49.00 1.63 -15.53
CA VAL A 175 -50.31 2.19 -15.16
C VAL A 175 -50.87 1.42 -13.96
N PRO A 176 -51.16 2.09 -12.83
CA PRO A 176 -50.93 3.51 -12.50
C PRO A 176 -49.46 3.84 -12.18
N ARG A 177 -49.04 5.10 -12.36
CA ARG A 177 -47.64 5.54 -12.14
C ARG A 177 -47.24 5.60 -10.66
N ASP A 178 -48.12 6.10 -9.80
CA ASP A 178 -47.83 6.33 -8.37
C ASP A 178 -48.06 5.08 -7.49
N THR A 179 -47.62 3.91 -7.96
CA THR A 179 -47.85 2.62 -7.30
C THR A 179 -46.53 1.90 -7.05
N PRO A 180 -46.33 1.25 -5.87
CA PRO A 180 -45.16 0.42 -5.62
C PRO A 180 -44.95 -0.67 -6.68
N LEU A 181 -43.76 -0.72 -7.28
CA LEU A 181 -43.43 -1.67 -8.36
C LEU A 181 -43.63 -3.15 -7.96
N ASN A 182 -43.54 -3.46 -6.67
CA ASN A 182 -43.71 -4.81 -6.12
C ASN A 182 -45.09 -5.42 -6.42
N ILE A 183 -46.14 -4.61 -6.57
CA ILE A 183 -47.48 -5.12 -6.89
C ILE A 183 -47.49 -5.71 -8.30
N PHE A 184 -46.87 -5.03 -9.27
CA PHE A 184 -46.75 -5.52 -10.65
C PHE A 184 -45.89 -6.79 -10.73
N VAL A 185 -44.79 -6.85 -9.98
CA VAL A 185 -43.96 -8.05 -9.86
C VAL A 185 -44.76 -9.25 -9.34
N LYS A 186 -45.60 -9.05 -8.31
CA LYS A 186 -46.46 -10.10 -7.75
C LYS A 186 -47.58 -10.52 -8.69
N ILE A 187 -48.17 -9.59 -9.45
CA ILE A 187 -49.12 -9.91 -10.52
C ILE A 187 -48.47 -10.87 -11.54
N ILE A 188 -47.25 -10.59 -11.98
CA ILE A 188 -46.53 -11.46 -12.92
C ILE A 188 -46.21 -12.81 -12.27
N GLN A 189 -45.84 -12.84 -10.98
CA GLN A 189 -45.65 -14.09 -10.24
C GLN A 189 -46.91 -14.96 -10.22
N PHE A 190 -48.10 -14.35 -10.00
CA PHE A 190 -49.36 -15.10 -10.00
C PHE A 190 -49.68 -15.69 -11.38
N ILE A 191 -49.41 -14.92 -12.45
CA ILE A 191 -49.62 -15.39 -13.82
C ILE A 191 -48.67 -16.54 -14.13
N ALA A 192 -47.40 -16.42 -13.74
CA ALA A 192 -46.36 -17.41 -13.99
C ALA A 192 -46.63 -18.77 -13.32
N GLN A 193 -47.40 -18.80 -12.22
CA GLN A 193 -47.74 -20.04 -11.51
C GLN A 193 -48.47 -21.05 -12.41
N GLU A 194 -49.46 -20.59 -13.18
CA GLU A 194 -50.28 -21.44 -14.05
C GLU A 194 -49.97 -21.25 -15.55
N ARG A 195 -49.34 -20.13 -15.94
CA ARG A 195 -49.04 -19.77 -17.33
C ARG A 195 -47.63 -19.16 -17.46
N LEU A 196 -46.62 -19.98 -17.18
CA LEU A 196 -45.20 -19.58 -17.23
C LEU A 196 -44.76 -19.03 -18.59
N ASP A 197 -45.09 -19.72 -19.69
CA ASP A 197 -44.69 -19.30 -21.05
C ASP A 197 -45.27 -17.93 -21.43
N PHE A 198 -46.56 -17.71 -21.14
CA PHE A 198 -47.21 -16.41 -21.32
C PHE A 198 -46.54 -15.32 -20.47
N ALA A 199 -46.27 -15.58 -19.19
CA ALA A 199 -45.63 -14.61 -18.31
C ALA A 199 -44.23 -14.21 -18.82
N MET A 200 -43.44 -15.18 -19.31
CA MET A 200 -42.08 -14.92 -19.77
C MET A 200 -42.05 -14.24 -21.14
N ARG A 201 -42.76 -14.78 -22.14
CA ARG A 201 -42.69 -14.31 -23.53
C ARG A 201 -43.52 -13.06 -23.79
N GLU A 202 -44.74 -12.98 -23.24
CA GLU A 202 -45.63 -11.85 -23.52
C GLU A 202 -45.42 -10.68 -22.56
N ILE A 203 -44.91 -10.93 -21.35
CA ILE A 203 -44.73 -9.88 -20.33
C ILE A 203 -43.25 -9.57 -20.09
N VAL A 204 -42.45 -10.53 -19.58
CA VAL A 204 -41.06 -10.25 -19.18
C VAL A 204 -40.21 -9.81 -20.39
N PHE A 205 -40.33 -10.49 -21.53
CA PHE A 205 -39.58 -10.11 -22.74
C PHE A 205 -39.96 -8.74 -23.28
N ASP A 206 -41.25 -8.37 -23.26
CA ASP A 206 -41.71 -7.02 -23.66
C ASP A 206 -41.18 -5.94 -22.70
N LEU A 207 -41.27 -6.20 -21.38
CA LEU A 207 -40.80 -5.27 -20.34
C LEU A 207 -39.28 -5.04 -20.38
N LEU A 208 -38.51 -6.07 -20.71
CA LEU A 208 -37.06 -6.01 -20.86
C LEU A 208 -36.61 -5.58 -22.27
N MET A 209 -37.53 -5.50 -23.24
CA MET A 209 -37.24 -5.21 -24.65
C MET A 209 -36.32 -6.23 -25.33
N VAL A 210 -36.49 -7.52 -25.04
CA VAL A 210 -35.71 -8.61 -25.63
C VAL A 210 -35.82 -8.58 -27.16
N GLY A 211 -34.67 -8.67 -27.84
CA GLY A 211 -34.59 -8.64 -29.31
C GLY A 211 -34.48 -7.24 -29.92
N ARG A 212 -34.43 -6.17 -29.11
CA ARG A 212 -34.21 -4.79 -29.57
C ARG A 212 -32.91 -4.26 -28.97
N GLN A 213 -32.11 -3.53 -29.76
CA GLN A 213 -30.88 -2.91 -29.26
C GLN A 213 -31.17 -1.78 -28.28
N ILE A 214 -30.61 -1.86 -27.07
CA ILE A 214 -30.77 -0.84 -26.03
C ILE A 214 -29.56 0.11 -26.05
N LYS A 215 -29.75 1.32 -26.59
CA LYS A 215 -28.74 2.41 -26.53
C LYS A 215 -29.04 3.44 -25.45
N ILE A 216 -30.32 3.76 -25.24
CA ILE A 216 -30.78 4.73 -24.25
C ILE A 216 -31.95 4.12 -23.48
N ILE A 217 -31.97 4.28 -22.16
CA ILE A 217 -33.02 3.74 -21.30
C ILE A 217 -34.19 4.72 -21.21
N LEU A 218 -35.25 4.36 -21.93
CA LEU A 218 -36.50 5.13 -22.05
C LEU A 218 -37.59 4.66 -21.08
N THR A 219 -37.55 3.40 -20.64
CA THR A 219 -38.60 2.74 -19.84
C THR A 219 -38.03 2.06 -18.59
N PRO A 220 -37.38 2.78 -17.67
CA PRO A 220 -36.65 2.18 -16.55
C PRO A 220 -37.53 1.39 -15.58
N GLU A 221 -38.74 1.87 -15.29
CA GLU A 221 -39.68 1.18 -14.37
C GLU A 221 -40.12 -0.17 -14.92
N ARG A 222 -40.38 -0.26 -16.23
CA ARG A 222 -40.77 -1.50 -16.91
C ARG A 222 -39.67 -2.54 -16.85
N MET A 223 -38.44 -2.13 -17.18
CA MET A 223 -37.28 -3.00 -17.12
C MET A 223 -37.03 -3.50 -15.68
N SER A 224 -37.23 -2.63 -14.68
CA SER A 224 -37.08 -3.00 -13.27
C SER A 224 -38.13 -4.04 -12.85
N ILE A 225 -39.39 -3.87 -13.24
CA ILE A 225 -40.44 -4.87 -13.00
C ILE A 225 -40.13 -6.18 -13.70
N GLY A 226 -39.75 -6.15 -14.98
CA GLY A 226 -39.43 -7.35 -15.76
C GLY A 226 -38.30 -8.17 -15.14
N LEU A 227 -37.20 -7.51 -14.75
CA LEU A 227 -36.04 -8.17 -14.14
C LEU A 227 -36.38 -8.76 -12.75
N ARG A 228 -37.07 -7.98 -11.90
CA ARG A 228 -37.50 -8.46 -10.57
C ARG A 228 -38.50 -9.61 -10.67
N ALA A 229 -39.43 -9.55 -11.63
CA ALA A 229 -40.39 -10.62 -11.87
C ALA A 229 -39.69 -11.92 -12.31
N PHE A 230 -38.72 -11.82 -13.22
CA PHE A 230 -37.92 -12.98 -13.61
C PHE A 230 -37.23 -13.62 -12.39
N LEU A 231 -36.56 -12.82 -11.56
CA LEU A 231 -35.85 -13.30 -10.36
C LEU A 231 -36.79 -13.96 -9.35
N VAL A 232 -37.92 -13.31 -9.04
CA VAL A 232 -38.93 -13.83 -8.10
C VAL A 232 -39.53 -15.14 -8.60
N VAL A 233 -39.85 -15.24 -9.89
CA VAL A 233 -40.40 -16.47 -10.47
C VAL A 233 -39.38 -17.60 -10.43
N ALA A 234 -38.12 -17.33 -10.83
CA ALA A 234 -37.05 -18.33 -10.78
C ALA A 234 -36.79 -18.83 -9.36
N ASP A 235 -36.80 -17.93 -8.37
CA ASP A 235 -36.65 -18.25 -6.94
C ASP A 235 -37.81 -19.12 -6.42
N SER A 236 -39.05 -18.74 -6.73
CA SER A 236 -40.27 -19.47 -6.36
C SER A 236 -40.26 -20.91 -6.90
N LEU A 237 -39.86 -21.09 -8.16
CA LEU A 237 -39.77 -22.41 -8.80
C LEU A 237 -38.64 -23.26 -8.19
N GLN A 238 -37.49 -22.65 -7.89
CA GLN A 238 -36.34 -23.36 -7.33
C GLN A 238 -36.55 -23.80 -5.88
N GLN A 239 -37.09 -22.92 -5.04
CA GLN A 239 -37.37 -23.23 -3.64
C GLN A 239 -38.55 -24.19 -3.47
N LYS A 240 -39.31 -24.47 -4.55
CA LYS A 240 -40.62 -25.13 -4.49
C LYS A 240 -41.52 -24.44 -3.46
N GLU A 241 -41.45 -23.11 -3.36
CA GLU A 241 -42.37 -22.36 -2.50
C GLU A 241 -43.79 -22.72 -2.93
N GLY A 242 -44.65 -23.05 -1.95
CA GLY A 242 -46.05 -23.36 -2.20
C GLY A 242 -46.79 -22.17 -2.85
N GLU A 243 -48.08 -22.34 -3.11
CA GLU A 243 -48.91 -21.30 -3.71
C GLU A 243 -48.73 -19.95 -2.98
N PRO A 244 -48.47 -18.85 -3.71
CA PRO A 244 -48.20 -17.56 -3.09
C PRO A 244 -49.42 -17.15 -2.24
N PRO A 245 -49.23 -16.55 -1.05
CA PRO A 245 -50.35 -16.20 -0.19
C PRO A 245 -51.21 -15.08 -0.80
N MET A 246 -52.51 -15.08 -0.49
CA MET A 246 -53.43 -14.04 -0.96
C MET A 246 -52.96 -12.64 -0.54
N PRO A 247 -53.06 -11.63 -1.41
CA PRO A 247 -52.73 -10.25 -1.08
C PRO A 247 -53.49 -9.70 0.14
N ARG A 248 -52.74 -9.29 1.17
CA ARG A 248 -53.28 -8.57 2.33
C ARG A 248 -53.08 -7.07 2.14
N THR A 249 -54.06 -6.27 2.59
CA THR A 249 -53.95 -4.81 2.60
C THR A 249 -52.76 -4.42 3.49
N SER A 250 -51.80 -3.68 2.95
CA SER A 250 -50.66 -3.18 3.73
C SER A 250 -51.17 -2.27 4.85
N GLY A 251 -51.22 -2.79 6.08
CA GLY A 251 -51.57 -1.99 7.24
C GLY A 251 -50.45 -1.00 7.54
N THR A 252 -50.76 0.29 7.56
CA THR A 252 -49.98 1.25 8.35
C THR A 252 -50.29 0.98 9.82
N LEU A 253 -49.46 0.16 10.46
CA LEU A 253 -49.42 0.11 11.92
C LEU A 253 -48.81 1.44 12.42
N PRO A 254 -49.34 2.01 13.52
CA PRO A 254 -48.73 3.17 14.17
C PRO A 254 -47.54 2.68 15.00
N SER A 255 -46.41 2.38 14.34
CA SER A 255 -45.08 2.28 14.95
C SER A 255 -44.11 1.91 13.83
N GLY A 256 -43.08 2.74 13.66
CA GLY A 256 -42.08 2.67 12.58
C GLY A 256 -41.11 1.49 12.69
N ASN A 257 -41.63 0.26 12.76
CA ASN A 257 -40.87 -0.96 12.56
C ASN A 257 -41.74 -1.96 11.79
N THR A 258 -41.91 -1.73 10.49
CA THR A 258 -42.16 -2.86 9.60
C THR A 258 -40.92 -3.74 9.70
N LEU A 259 -41.08 -4.92 10.29
CA LEU A 259 -40.20 -6.07 10.08
C LEU A 259 -39.83 -6.10 8.59
N ARG A 260 -38.68 -5.55 8.26
CA ARG A 260 -37.98 -5.79 7.00
C ARG A 260 -37.62 -7.27 7.08
N VAL A 261 -38.58 -8.15 6.78
CA VAL A 261 -38.26 -9.51 6.37
C VAL A 261 -37.51 -9.32 5.06
N LYS A 262 -36.19 -9.16 5.21
CA LYS A 262 -35.20 -9.15 4.16
C LYS A 262 -35.26 -10.58 3.60
N LYS A 263 -36.26 -10.88 2.76
CA LYS A 263 -36.18 -12.02 1.84
C LYS A 263 -35.10 -11.65 0.84
N THR A 264 -33.85 -11.80 1.28
CA THR A 264 -32.70 -11.92 0.39
C THR A 264 -33.05 -13.06 -0.54
N PHE A 265 -33.10 -12.77 -1.84
CA PHE A 265 -33.19 -13.80 -2.88
C PHE A 265 -32.14 -14.89 -2.60
N LEU A 266 -32.33 -16.10 -3.14
CA LEU A 266 -31.24 -17.08 -3.15
C LEU A 266 -29.97 -16.42 -3.70
N ASN A 267 -28.93 -16.31 -2.88
CA ASN A 267 -27.63 -15.75 -3.28
C ASN A 267 -26.86 -16.71 -4.22
N LYS A 268 -27.34 -17.95 -4.37
CA LYS A 268 -26.77 -18.96 -5.26
C LYS A 268 -27.12 -18.67 -6.71
N MET A 269 -26.13 -18.65 -7.62
CA MET A 269 -26.33 -18.46 -9.06
C MET A 269 -27.38 -19.38 -9.66
N LEU A 270 -28.13 -18.85 -10.63
CA LEU A 270 -28.98 -19.64 -11.50
C LEU A 270 -28.11 -20.19 -12.62
N THR A 271 -27.65 -21.43 -12.47
CA THR A 271 -26.87 -22.13 -13.52
C THR A 271 -27.79 -22.62 -14.64
N ASP A 272 -27.24 -22.86 -15.84
CA ASP A 272 -28.01 -23.43 -16.96
C ASP A 272 -28.67 -24.77 -16.62
N GLU A 273 -28.02 -25.59 -15.78
CA GLU A 273 -28.59 -26.83 -15.25
C GLU A 273 -29.78 -26.56 -14.32
N THR A 274 -29.64 -25.64 -13.37
CA THR A 274 -30.76 -25.28 -12.49
C THR A 274 -31.91 -24.67 -13.28
N ALA A 275 -31.62 -23.82 -14.29
CA ALA A 275 -32.62 -23.25 -15.19
C ALA A 275 -33.34 -24.33 -16.00
N ARG A 276 -32.63 -25.37 -16.46
CA ARG A 276 -33.26 -26.57 -17.08
C ARG A 276 -34.17 -27.29 -16.10
N SER A 277 -33.72 -27.53 -14.87
CA SER A 277 -34.49 -28.28 -13.87
C SER A 277 -35.80 -27.61 -13.43
N ILE A 278 -35.86 -26.28 -13.49
CA ILE A 278 -37.05 -25.48 -13.14
C ILE A 278 -37.88 -25.07 -14.36
N GLY A 279 -37.53 -25.51 -15.58
CA GLY A 279 -38.28 -25.18 -16.81
C GLY A 279 -38.07 -23.76 -17.34
N MET A 280 -36.98 -23.08 -16.96
CA MET A 280 -36.66 -21.69 -17.34
C MET A 280 -35.58 -21.57 -18.44
N SER A 281 -35.03 -22.69 -18.92
CA SER A 281 -33.92 -22.72 -19.88
C SER A 281 -34.20 -21.96 -21.18
N ALA A 282 -35.43 -21.97 -21.67
CA ALA A 282 -35.81 -21.27 -22.91
C ALA A 282 -35.75 -19.74 -22.82
N TYR A 283 -35.78 -19.18 -21.59
CA TYR A 283 -35.83 -17.73 -21.37
C TYR A 283 -34.53 -17.18 -20.80
N PHE A 284 -33.83 -17.99 -20.01
CA PHE A 284 -32.66 -17.60 -19.24
C PHE A 284 -31.52 -16.95 -20.06
N PRO A 285 -31.09 -17.48 -21.23
CA PRO A 285 -30.04 -16.85 -22.04
C PRO A 285 -30.41 -15.46 -22.54
N TYR A 286 -31.67 -15.25 -22.95
CA TYR A 286 -32.15 -13.96 -23.45
C TYR A 286 -32.13 -12.89 -22.37
N VAL A 287 -32.52 -13.24 -21.14
CA VAL A 287 -32.49 -12.31 -20.00
C VAL A 287 -31.06 -11.94 -19.62
N ARG A 288 -30.12 -12.90 -19.61
CA ARG A 288 -28.69 -12.62 -19.37
C ARG A 288 -28.11 -11.67 -20.42
N ARG A 289 -28.42 -11.89 -21.70
CA ARG A 289 -27.96 -11.02 -22.79
C ARG A 289 -28.50 -9.60 -22.68
N VAL A 290 -29.80 -9.44 -22.41
CA VAL A 290 -30.40 -8.11 -22.25
C VAL A 290 -29.89 -7.40 -21.00
N LEU A 291 -29.59 -8.12 -19.92
CA LEU A 291 -28.98 -7.55 -18.73
C LEU A 291 -27.64 -6.88 -19.05
N VAL A 292 -26.80 -7.46 -19.93
CA VAL A 292 -25.56 -6.84 -20.41
C VAL A 292 -25.84 -5.52 -21.13
N GLU A 293 -26.82 -5.49 -22.04
CA GLU A 293 -27.17 -4.29 -22.79
C GLU A 293 -27.68 -3.16 -21.87
N ILE A 294 -28.51 -3.52 -20.89
CA ILE A 294 -29.00 -2.57 -19.87
C ILE A 294 -27.85 -2.04 -19.02
N LEU A 295 -26.96 -2.91 -18.53
CA LEU A 295 -25.81 -2.51 -17.70
C LEU A 295 -24.86 -1.58 -18.45
N ARG A 296 -24.52 -1.88 -19.72
CA ARG A 296 -23.66 -1.02 -20.54
C ARG A 296 -24.29 0.34 -20.81
N ALA A 297 -25.58 0.39 -21.11
CA ALA A 297 -26.30 1.65 -21.32
C ALA A 297 -26.38 2.48 -20.02
N LEU A 298 -26.60 1.85 -18.86
CA LEU A 298 -26.59 2.52 -17.56
C LEU A 298 -25.20 3.02 -17.19
N ASP A 299 -24.15 2.22 -17.36
CA ASP A 299 -22.79 2.62 -17.03
C ASP A 299 -22.33 3.83 -17.86
N ALA A 300 -22.63 3.84 -19.15
CA ALA A 300 -22.24 4.92 -20.06
C ALA A 300 -22.87 6.28 -19.68
N HIS A 301 -24.15 6.29 -19.29
CA HIS A 301 -24.89 7.53 -19.03
C HIS A 301 -24.98 7.92 -17.56
N TYR A 302 -24.98 6.95 -16.65
CA TYR A 302 -25.24 7.14 -15.21
C TYR A 302 -24.20 6.48 -14.31
N GLY A 303 -23.27 5.67 -14.82
CA GLY A 303 -22.16 5.10 -14.04
C GLY A 303 -20.95 6.01 -14.04
N ARG A 304 -20.17 5.98 -15.14
CA ARG A 304 -18.93 6.76 -15.30
C ARG A 304 -19.11 8.27 -15.08
N PRO A 305 -20.18 8.90 -15.60
CA PRO A 305 -20.36 10.35 -15.43
C PRO A 305 -20.72 10.77 -14.00
N LEU A 306 -21.12 9.84 -13.11
CA LEU A 306 -21.59 10.14 -11.75
C LEU A 306 -20.68 9.51 -10.67
N MET A 307 -19.40 9.33 -10.98
CA MET A 307 -18.39 8.92 -10.00
C MET A 307 -17.92 10.07 -9.11
N LEU A 308 -17.62 9.78 -7.85
CA LEU A 308 -17.06 10.71 -6.86
C LEU A 308 -15.61 11.10 -7.17
N THR A 309 -14.89 10.31 -7.97
CA THR A 309 -13.53 10.64 -8.43
C THR A 309 -13.52 11.76 -9.47
N ASN A 310 -14.66 12.04 -10.11
CA ASN A 310 -14.79 13.13 -11.07
C ASN A 310 -15.07 14.45 -10.35
N THR A 311 -14.07 15.33 -10.33
CA THR A 311 -14.08 16.61 -9.62
C THR A 311 -15.14 17.61 -10.11
N GLN A 312 -15.67 17.44 -11.34
CA GLN A 312 -16.73 18.29 -11.89
C GLN A 312 -18.13 18.01 -11.31
N ASN A 313 -18.29 16.95 -10.52
CA ASN A 313 -19.60 16.50 -10.02
C ASN A 313 -19.92 16.91 -8.59
N VAL A 314 -18.95 17.42 -7.84
CA VAL A 314 -19.13 17.85 -6.43
C VAL A 314 -20.22 18.94 -6.31
N THR A 315 -20.45 19.73 -7.36
CA THR A 315 -21.48 20.77 -7.41
C THR A 315 -22.87 20.27 -7.84
N LYS A 316 -23.01 18.99 -8.25
CA LYS A 316 -24.24 18.41 -8.83
C LYS A 316 -24.98 17.42 -7.92
N GLU A 317 -24.56 17.23 -6.67
CA GLU A 317 -25.19 16.28 -5.73
C GLU A 317 -26.71 16.51 -5.59
N GLN A 318 -27.16 17.77 -5.63
CA GLN A 318 -28.57 18.14 -5.56
C GLN A 318 -29.39 17.73 -6.81
N GLU A 319 -28.76 17.54 -7.97
CA GLU A 319 -29.45 17.18 -9.22
C GLU A 319 -29.72 15.67 -9.38
N ILE A 320 -29.09 14.81 -8.57
CA ILE A 320 -29.27 13.35 -8.64
C ILE A 320 -30.69 12.97 -8.19
N ASN A 321 -31.26 13.78 -7.30
CA ASN A 321 -32.64 13.64 -6.81
C ASN A 321 -33.70 14.24 -7.76
N THR A 322 -33.32 14.67 -8.97
CA THR A 322 -34.28 15.14 -9.99
C THR A 322 -35.13 13.98 -10.51
N GLY A 323 -36.42 14.27 -10.77
CA GLY A 323 -37.45 13.25 -11.03
C GLY A 323 -37.19 12.33 -12.22
N GLU A 324 -36.42 12.76 -13.23
CA GLU A 324 -36.12 11.92 -14.40
C GLU A 324 -34.92 10.98 -14.21
N ARG A 325 -33.94 11.33 -13.36
CA ARG A 325 -32.73 10.51 -13.17
C ARG A 325 -32.99 9.35 -12.20
N LYS A 326 -33.79 9.61 -11.15
CA LYS A 326 -34.07 8.65 -10.08
C LYS A 326 -34.54 7.26 -10.57
N PRO A 327 -35.54 7.12 -11.47
CA PRO A 327 -35.99 5.81 -11.93
C PRO A 327 -34.89 4.98 -12.62
N ARG A 328 -33.93 5.65 -13.28
CA ARG A 328 -32.81 4.99 -14.00
C ARG A 328 -31.74 4.50 -13.01
N ILE A 329 -31.46 5.27 -11.96
CA ILE A 329 -30.59 4.83 -10.86
C ILE A 329 -31.23 3.66 -10.11
N ASP A 330 -32.55 3.70 -9.86
CA ASP A 330 -33.28 2.59 -9.23
C ASP A 330 -33.27 1.31 -10.08
N LEU A 331 -33.32 1.44 -11.42
CA LEU A 331 -33.06 0.33 -12.32
C LEU A 331 -31.61 -0.18 -12.16
N PHE A 332 -30.62 0.71 -12.10
CA PHE A 332 -29.23 0.32 -11.94
C PHE A 332 -28.97 -0.46 -10.65
N ARG A 333 -29.52 0.00 -9.52
CA ARG A 333 -29.52 -0.72 -8.25
C ARG A 333 -30.10 -2.13 -8.40
N THR A 334 -31.21 -2.25 -9.14
CA THR A 334 -31.86 -3.54 -9.41
C THR A 334 -30.99 -4.46 -10.26
N CYS A 335 -30.37 -3.94 -11.32
CA CYS A 335 -29.46 -4.70 -12.17
C CYS A 335 -28.21 -5.17 -11.41
N VAL A 336 -27.59 -4.30 -10.61
CA VAL A 336 -26.41 -4.64 -9.82
C VAL A 336 -26.73 -5.73 -8.79
N ALA A 337 -27.83 -5.57 -8.04
CA ALA A 337 -28.27 -6.57 -7.08
C ALA A 337 -28.62 -7.93 -7.71
N ALA A 338 -28.93 -7.96 -9.01
CA ALA A 338 -29.23 -9.18 -9.74
C ALA A 338 -27.98 -9.95 -10.19
N ILE A 339 -26.80 -9.31 -10.28
CA ILE A 339 -25.58 -9.89 -10.85
C ILE A 339 -25.17 -11.23 -10.20
N PRO A 340 -25.14 -11.38 -8.86
CA PRO A 340 -24.71 -12.64 -8.25
C PRO A 340 -25.62 -13.83 -8.61
N ARG A 341 -26.89 -13.56 -8.92
CA ARG A 341 -27.86 -14.57 -9.33
C ARG A 341 -27.89 -14.78 -10.85
N LEU A 342 -27.69 -13.70 -11.62
CA LEU A 342 -27.72 -13.62 -13.07
C LEU A 342 -26.38 -13.12 -13.60
N ILE A 343 -25.35 -13.98 -13.58
CA ILE A 343 -24.05 -13.64 -14.14
C ILE A 343 -24.24 -13.31 -15.64
N PRO A 344 -23.91 -12.08 -16.08
CA PRO A 344 -24.14 -11.67 -17.47
C PRO A 344 -23.34 -12.49 -18.47
N GLU A 345 -23.95 -12.87 -19.59
CA GLU A 345 -23.32 -13.66 -20.67
C GLU A 345 -22.98 -12.74 -21.85
N GLY A 346 -21.69 -12.60 -22.20
CA GLY A 346 -21.19 -11.68 -23.23
C GLY A 346 -20.43 -10.45 -22.70
N MET A 347 -20.21 -10.38 -21.38
CA MET A 347 -19.29 -9.46 -20.71
C MET A 347 -18.12 -10.28 -20.17
N SER A 348 -16.87 -9.81 -20.32
CA SER A 348 -15.73 -10.54 -19.74
C SER A 348 -15.75 -10.42 -18.21
N PRO A 349 -15.20 -11.39 -17.46
CA PRO A 349 -15.09 -11.28 -16.01
C PRO A 349 -14.41 -9.98 -15.56
N SER A 350 -13.37 -9.56 -16.27
CA SER A 350 -12.67 -8.30 -16.03
C SER A 350 -13.56 -7.07 -16.25
N GLU A 351 -14.38 -7.03 -17.32
CA GLU A 351 -15.28 -5.91 -17.62
C GLU A 351 -16.36 -5.77 -16.53
N LEU A 352 -16.92 -6.90 -16.07
CA LEU A 352 -17.93 -6.91 -15.01
C LEU A 352 -17.35 -6.46 -13.67
N VAL A 353 -16.18 -6.99 -13.30
CA VAL A 353 -15.49 -6.59 -12.06
C VAL A 353 -15.13 -5.12 -12.13
N GLU A 354 -14.59 -4.62 -13.24
CA GLU A 354 -14.24 -3.20 -13.39
C GLU A 354 -15.46 -2.31 -13.24
N LEU A 355 -16.60 -2.68 -13.85
CA LEU A 355 -17.87 -1.99 -13.67
C LEU A 355 -18.29 -1.94 -12.20
N LEU A 356 -18.30 -3.08 -11.51
CA LEU A 356 -18.68 -3.13 -10.09
C LEU A 356 -17.73 -2.34 -9.20
N CYS A 357 -16.40 -2.44 -9.44
CA CYS A 357 -15.39 -1.67 -8.72
C CYS A 357 -15.64 -0.17 -8.89
N ARG A 358 -15.88 0.29 -10.11
CA ARG A 358 -16.16 1.69 -10.41
C ARG A 358 -17.42 2.20 -9.69
N LEU A 359 -18.47 1.38 -9.62
CA LEU A 359 -19.70 1.74 -8.93
C LEU A 359 -19.54 1.82 -7.40
N THR A 360 -18.45 1.29 -6.81
CA THR A 360 -18.16 1.46 -5.38
C THR A 360 -17.83 2.90 -4.97
N VAL A 361 -17.50 3.76 -5.94
CA VAL A 361 -17.26 5.21 -5.74
C VAL A 361 -18.32 6.05 -6.44
N HIS A 362 -19.51 5.51 -6.68
CA HIS A 362 -20.62 6.24 -7.28
C HIS A 362 -21.25 7.26 -6.31
N MET A 363 -21.84 8.34 -6.82
CA MET A 363 -22.50 9.36 -6.00
C MET A 363 -23.64 8.80 -5.12
N ASP A 364 -24.40 7.85 -5.65
CA ASP A 364 -25.49 7.17 -4.95
C ASP A 364 -24.99 6.14 -3.92
N GLU A 365 -25.35 6.34 -2.65
CA GLU A 365 -24.91 5.49 -1.53
C GLU A 365 -25.44 4.05 -1.60
N GLU A 366 -26.72 3.87 -1.93
CA GLU A 366 -27.31 2.53 -2.03
C GLU A 366 -26.66 1.72 -3.17
N LEU A 367 -26.40 2.35 -4.32
CA LEU A 367 -25.71 1.71 -5.43
C LEU A 367 -24.27 1.31 -5.06
N ARG A 368 -23.54 2.15 -4.31
CA ARG A 368 -22.21 1.79 -3.80
C ARG A 368 -22.27 0.54 -2.93
N GLY A 369 -23.21 0.51 -1.97
CA GLY A 369 -23.42 -0.62 -1.08
C GLY A 369 -23.75 -1.91 -1.82
N LEU A 370 -24.67 -1.86 -2.79
CA LEU A 370 -25.06 -3.03 -3.60
C LEU A 370 -23.93 -3.52 -4.51
N SER A 371 -23.13 -2.61 -5.07
CA SER A 371 -21.99 -2.96 -5.92
C SER A 371 -20.92 -3.72 -5.14
N PHE A 372 -20.61 -3.22 -3.94
CA PHE A 372 -19.68 -3.92 -3.05
C PHE A 372 -20.23 -5.26 -2.55
N GLN A 373 -21.51 -5.29 -2.16
CA GLN A 373 -22.16 -6.53 -1.75
C GLN A 373 -22.09 -7.57 -2.87
N SER A 374 -22.29 -7.15 -4.12
CA SER A 374 -22.18 -8.05 -5.29
C SER A 374 -20.76 -8.59 -5.44
N LEU A 375 -19.72 -7.76 -5.30
CA LEU A 375 -18.32 -8.22 -5.30
C LEU A 375 -18.01 -9.20 -4.16
N GLN A 376 -18.54 -8.95 -2.96
CA GLN A 376 -18.39 -9.87 -1.83
C GLN A 376 -19.07 -11.22 -2.10
N THR A 377 -20.30 -11.21 -2.61
CA THR A 377 -21.00 -12.45 -3.00
C THR A 377 -20.23 -13.20 -4.09
N LEU A 378 -19.64 -12.50 -5.08
CA LEU A 378 -18.79 -13.11 -6.10
C LEU A 378 -17.58 -13.84 -5.49
N ILE A 379 -16.89 -13.26 -4.50
CA ILE A 379 -15.75 -13.91 -3.82
C ILE A 379 -16.19 -15.15 -3.01
N VAL A 380 -17.28 -15.03 -2.26
CA VAL A 380 -17.70 -16.06 -1.30
C VAL A 380 -18.29 -17.26 -2.03
N ASP A 381 -19.23 -17.02 -2.94
CA ASP A 381 -20.04 -18.07 -3.56
C ASP A 381 -19.39 -18.66 -4.83
N PHE A 382 -18.43 -17.96 -5.46
CA PHE A 382 -17.85 -18.35 -6.75
C PHE A 382 -16.31 -18.38 -6.72
N PRO A 383 -15.69 -19.55 -6.49
CA PRO A 383 -14.24 -19.69 -6.41
C PRO A 383 -13.48 -19.18 -7.65
N GLU A 384 -14.04 -19.33 -8.84
CA GLU A 384 -13.45 -18.90 -10.11
C GLU A 384 -13.36 -17.38 -10.27
N TRP A 385 -14.20 -16.61 -9.58
CA TRP A 385 -14.20 -15.14 -9.64
C TRP A 385 -13.25 -14.48 -8.65
N ARG A 386 -12.71 -15.23 -7.68
CA ARG A 386 -11.91 -14.67 -6.58
C ARG A 386 -10.67 -13.90 -7.07
N GLN A 387 -9.98 -14.45 -8.07
CA GLN A 387 -8.80 -13.82 -8.65
C GLN A 387 -9.16 -12.54 -9.40
N ASP A 388 -10.18 -12.59 -10.26
CA ASP A 388 -10.63 -11.44 -11.04
C ASP A 388 -11.11 -10.30 -10.14
N VAL A 389 -11.89 -10.61 -9.10
CA VAL A 389 -12.41 -9.61 -8.15
C VAL A 389 -11.26 -8.95 -7.38
N LEU A 390 -10.33 -9.74 -6.80
CA LEU A 390 -9.23 -9.16 -6.02
C LEU A 390 -8.29 -8.35 -6.90
N ALA A 391 -7.89 -8.88 -8.06
CA ALA A 391 -7.03 -8.19 -9.01
C ALA A 391 -7.67 -6.89 -9.53
N GLY A 392 -8.94 -6.97 -9.95
CA GLY A 392 -9.70 -5.84 -10.47
C GLY A 392 -9.90 -4.74 -9.43
N PHE A 393 -10.24 -5.10 -8.18
CA PHE A 393 -10.42 -4.12 -7.11
C PHE A 393 -9.10 -3.46 -6.70
N THR A 394 -8.02 -4.24 -6.58
CA THR A 394 -6.67 -3.70 -6.30
C THR A 394 -6.21 -2.77 -7.42
N GLN A 395 -6.41 -3.13 -8.69
CA GLN A 395 -6.05 -2.29 -9.83
C GLN A 395 -6.91 -1.01 -9.89
N PHE A 396 -8.20 -1.11 -9.57
CA PHE A 396 -9.10 0.03 -9.46
C PHE A 396 -8.62 1.02 -8.39
N LEU A 397 -8.29 0.55 -7.18
CA LEU A 397 -7.72 1.39 -6.12
C LEU A 397 -6.37 1.99 -6.52
N ALA A 398 -5.53 1.26 -7.25
CA ALA A 398 -4.23 1.73 -7.69
C ALA A 398 -4.33 2.88 -8.72
N LYS A 399 -5.29 2.81 -9.66
CA LYS A 399 -5.36 3.71 -10.82
C LYS A 399 -6.41 4.82 -10.69
N GLU A 400 -7.61 4.50 -10.22
CA GLU A 400 -8.77 5.41 -10.27
C GLU A 400 -8.94 6.21 -8.97
N VAL A 401 -8.51 5.66 -7.83
CA VAL A 401 -8.66 6.31 -6.52
C VAL A 401 -7.39 7.09 -6.15
N GLN A 402 -7.41 8.38 -6.45
CA GLN A 402 -6.29 9.30 -6.21
C GLN A 402 -6.18 9.76 -4.76
N ASP A 403 -4.96 10.12 -4.35
CA ASP A 403 -4.63 10.65 -3.02
C ASP A 403 -5.29 11.99 -2.69
N THR A 404 -5.81 12.69 -3.70
CA THR A 404 -6.60 13.92 -3.53
C THR A 404 -7.93 13.71 -2.81
N SER A 405 -8.43 12.47 -2.79
CA SER A 405 -9.69 12.09 -2.16
C SER A 405 -9.44 11.12 -0.99
N PRO A 406 -8.93 11.60 0.16
CA PRO A 406 -8.49 10.73 1.25
C PRO A 406 -9.62 9.84 1.81
N GLN A 407 -10.86 10.32 1.85
CA GLN A 407 -12.00 9.51 2.27
C GLN A 407 -12.27 8.32 1.34
N LEU A 408 -12.08 8.50 0.03
CA LEU A 408 -12.23 7.40 -0.95
C LEU A 408 -11.10 6.38 -0.82
N VAL A 409 -9.87 6.82 -0.56
CA VAL A 409 -8.73 5.93 -0.26
C VAL A 409 -9.04 5.11 1.00
N GLU A 410 -9.47 5.74 2.09
CA GLU A 410 -9.82 5.05 3.35
C GLU A 410 -10.94 4.03 3.16
N ASN A 411 -12.03 4.42 2.48
CA ASN A 411 -13.15 3.51 2.21
C ASN A 411 -12.71 2.35 1.29
N GLY A 412 -11.95 2.64 0.24
CA GLY A 412 -11.40 1.65 -0.67
C GLY A 412 -10.53 0.61 0.04
N LEU A 413 -9.60 1.05 0.91
CA LEU A 413 -8.76 0.14 1.68
C LEU A 413 -9.57 -0.73 2.66
N ARG A 414 -10.61 -0.17 3.28
CA ARG A 414 -11.52 -0.94 4.14
C ARG A 414 -12.27 -2.02 3.35
N MET A 415 -12.73 -1.68 2.15
CA MET A 415 -13.42 -2.60 1.25
C MET A 415 -12.48 -3.71 0.75
N LEU A 416 -11.23 -3.37 0.39
CA LEU A 416 -10.21 -4.36 0.01
C LEU A 416 -9.92 -5.32 1.16
N LEU A 417 -9.73 -4.80 2.37
CA LEU A 417 -9.54 -5.62 3.57
C LEU A 417 -10.69 -6.60 3.78
N GLN A 418 -11.93 -6.13 3.60
CA GLN A 418 -13.13 -6.97 3.71
C GLN A 418 -13.21 -8.04 2.61
N LEU A 419 -12.81 -7.74 1.36
CA LEU A 419 -12.75 -8.72 0.27
C LEU A 419 -11.72 -9.83 0.55
N ILE A 420 -10.51 -9.45 0.98
CA ILE A 420 -9.45 -10.40 1.36
C ILE A 420 -9.93 -11.27 2.53
N THR A 421 -10.53 -10.66 3.55
CA THR A 421 -11.09 -11.40 4.70
C THR A 421 -12.21 -12.36 4.27
N SER A 422 -13.07 -11.95 3.34
CA SER A 422 -14.16 -12.78 2.81
C SER A 422 -13.62 -14.00 2.06
N TRP A 423 -12.58 -13.84 1.25
CA TRP A 423 -11.90 -14.96 0.61
C TRP A 423 -11.25 -15.87 1.66
N LYS A 424 -10.47 -15.31 2.59
CA LYS A 424 -9.80 -16.07 3.66
C LYS A 424 -10.76 -16.97 4.44
N ASN A 425 -11.98 -16.50 4.70
CA ASN A 425 -12.99 -17.24 5.46
C ASN A 425 -13.76 -18.29 4.64
N GLY A 426 -13.72 -18.22 3.30
CA GLY A 426 -14.29 -19.24 2.42
C GLY A 426 -13.43 -20.51 2.35
N GLU A 427 -14.01 -21.61 1.86
CA GLU A 427 -13.26 -22.85 1.65
C GLU A 427 -12.12 -22.65 0.61
N PRO A 428 -10.89 -23.12 0.91
CA PRO A 428 -9.80 -23.06 -0.04
C PRO A 428 -10.09 -24.05 -1.19
N ALA A 429 -10.40 -23.53 -2.37
CA ALA A 429 -10.36 -24.36 -3.57
C ALA A 429 -8.90 -24.81 -3.77
N ALA A 430 -8.64 -26.11 -3.71
CA ALA A 430 -7.32 -26.66 -3.99
C ALA A 430 -6.87 -26.19 -5.38
N ALA A 431 -5.83 -25.36 -5.45
CA ALA A 431 -5.30 -24.87 -6.71
C ALA A 431 -4.73 -26.07 -7.49
N ALA A 432 -5.27 -26.33 -8.68
CA ALA A 432 -4.67 -27.29 -9.61
C ALA A 432 -3.25 -26.83 -9.99
N PRO A 433 -2.26 -27.73 -10.12
CA PRO A 433 -0.83 -27.42 -10.21
C PRO A 433 -0.35 -26.61 -11.43
N GLY A 434 -1.25 -26.11 -12.29
CA GLY A 434 -0.93 -25.22 -13.43
C GLY A 434 -1.48 -23.78 -13.33
N LYS A 435 -2.18 -23.42 -12.23
CA LYS A 435 -2.80 -22.08 -12.03
C LYS A 435 -2.20 -21.29 -10.86
N LEU A 436 -1.08 -21.75 -10.26
CA LEU A 436 -0.51 -21.12 -9.07
C LEU A 436 0.19 -19.78 -9.33
N GLU A 437 0.85 -19.61 -10.48
CA GLU A 437 1.65 -18.42 -10.79
C GLU A 437 0.79 -17.14 -10.98
N PRO A 438 -0.35 -17.19 -11.71
CA PRO A 438 -1.30 -16.06 -11.75
C PRO A 438 -1.91 -15.76 -10.38
N LEU A 439 -2.19 -16.79 -9.57
CA LEU A 439 -2.79 -16.65 -8.25
C LEU A 439 -1.84 -15.94 -7.27
N ALA A 440 -0.56 -16.33 -7.26
CA ALA A 440 0.47 -15.63 -6.50
C ALA A 440 0.54 -14.17 -6.90
N SER A 441 0.61 -13.87 -8.20
CA SER A 441 0.66 -12.49 -8.69
C SER A 441 -0.51 -11.65 -8.19
N VAL A 442 -1.74 -12.18 -8.17
CA VAL A 442 -2.92 -11.43 -7.71
C VAL A 442 -2.85 -11.10 -6.22
N VAL A 443 -2.47 -12.08 -5.39
CA VAL A 443 -2.39 -11.88 -3.93
C VAL A 443 -1.21 -10.95 -3.58
N ARG A 444 -0.07 -11.08 -4.27
CA ARG A 444 1.07 -10.16 -4.15
C ARG A 444 0.74 -8.74 -4.61
N GLY A 445 -0.19 -8.57 -5.55
CA GLY A 445 -0.68 -7.25 -5.96
C GLY A 445 -1.41 -6.51 -4.83
N ALA A 446 -2.15 -7.25 -3.99
CA ALA A 446 -2.76 -6.69 -2.80
C ALA A 446 -1.71 -6.32 -1.73
N GLU A 447 -0.66 -7.15 -1.54
CA GLU A 447 0.48 -6.79 -0.68
C GLU A 447 1.19 -5.54 -1.19
N ALA A 448 1.43 -5.45 -2.50
CA ALA A 448 2.09 -4.32 -3.15
C ALA A 448 1.32 -3.01 -2.93
N LEU A 449 -0.01 -3.03 -3.11
CA LEU A 449 -0.86 -1.88 -2.80
C LEU A 449 -0.77 -1.52 -1.31
N GLY A 450 -0.83 -2.51 -0.42
CA GLY A 450 -0.64 -2.32 1.03
C GLY A 450 0.69 -1.61 1.35
N LEU A 451 1.80 -2.08 0.77
CA LEU A 451 3.12 -1.49 0.94
C LEU A 451 3.16 -0.03 0.48
N VAL A 452 2.61 0.28 -0.71
CA VAL A 452 2.56 1.67 -1.21
C VAL A 452 1.71 2.55 -0.28
N MET A 453 0.60 2.03 0.25
CA MET A 453 -0.27 2.79 1.16
C MET A 453 0.36 3.06 2.54
N LEU A 454 1.49 2.43 2.91
CA LEU A 454 2.27 2.81 4.09
C LEU A 454 2.90 4.21 3.97
N CYS A 455 3.00 4.76 2.76
CA CYS A 455 3.45 6.13 2.53
C CYS A 455 2.41 7.20 2.91
N GLN A 456 1.16 6.81 3.20
CA GLN A 456 0.12 7.74 3.64
C GLN A 456 0.50 8.38 4.98
N CYS A 457 0.40 9.71 5.09
CA CYS A 457 0.80 10.42 6.32
C CYS A 457 -0.21 10.22 7.46
N LYS A 458 -1.50 10.05 7.13
CA LYS A 458 -2.57 9.79 8.10
C LYS A 458 -2.43 8.39 8.72
N ALA A 459 -2.68 8.29 10.03
CA ALA A 459 -2.57 7.03 10.76
C ALA A 459 -3.62 5.99 10.33
N TYR A 460 -4.84 6.41 9.98
CA TYR A 460 -5.93 5.47 9.66
C TYR A 460 -5.70 4.67 8.36
N PRO A 461 -5.35 5.28 7.20
CA PRO A 461 -4.94 4.53 6.01
C PRO A 461 -3.75 3.59 6.25
N ARG A 462 -2.75 4.01 7.05
CA ARG A 462 -1.60 3.16 7.40
C ARG A 462 -2.01 1.92 8.19
N ARG A 463 -2.90 2.06 9.18
CA ARG A 463 -3.46 0.92 9.91
C ARG A 463 -4.18 -0.04 8.99
N LEU A 464 -5.03 0.47 8.10
CA LEU A 464 -5.71 -0.37 7.10
C LEU A 464 -4.72 -1.09 6.18
N ALA A 465 -3.67 -0.41 5.73
CA ALA A 465 -2.62 -0.99 4.91
C ALA A 465 -1.89 -2.14 5.62
N VAL A 466 -1.50 -1.98 6.88
CA VAL A 466 -0.86 -3.06 7.65
C VAL A 466 -1.83 -4.21 7.92
N HIS A 467 -3.11 -3.94 8.18
CA HIS A 467 -4.12 -5.01 8.28
C HIS A 467 -4.33 -5.75 6.96
N ILE A 468 -4.27 -5.06 5.81
CA ILE A 468 -4.27 -5.70 4.49
C ILE A 468 -3.07 -6.64 4.37
N LEU A 469 -1.86 -6.20 4.74
CA LEU A 469 -0.66 -7.05 4.72
C LEU A 469 -0.82 -8.29 5.62
N LYS A 470 -1.36 -8.11 6.83
CA LYS A 470 -1.62 -9.20 7.79
C LYS A 470 -2.63 -10.22 7.25
N GLU A 471 -3.75 -9.75 6.70
CA GLU A 471 -4.77 -10.64 6.14
C GLU A 471 -4.29 -11.34 4.86
N THR A 472 -3.46 -10.66 4.07
CA THR A 472 -2.85 -11.21 2.87
C THR A 472 -1.82 -12.29 3.22
N LYS A 473 -1.02 -12.13 4.28
CA LYS A 473 -0.18 -13.20 4.85
C LYS A 473 -1.00 -14.44 5.14
N CYS A 474 -2.09 -14.33 5.91
CA CYS A 474 -2.93 -15.48 6.25
C CYS A 474 -3.50 -16.16 4.99
N LEU A 475 -3.83 -15.39 3.95
CA LEU A 475 -4.30 -15.93 2.68
C LEU A 475 -3.17 -16.66 1.92
N LEU A 476 -1.97 -16.09 1.86
CA LEU A 476 -0.79 -16.72 1.25
C LEU A 476 -0.43 -18.05 1.93
N GLU A 477 -0.48 -18.10 3.26
CA GLU A 477 -0.24 -19.32 4.04
C GLU A 477 -1.28 -20.40 3.72
N LYS A 478 -2.57 -20.05 3.73
CA LYS A 478 -3.66 -20.98 3.37
C LYS A 478 -3.55 -21.51 1.95
N LEU A 479 -3.09 -20.67 1.01
CA LEU A 479 -2.89 -21.04 -0.39
C LEU A 479 -1.52 -21.70 -0.66
N GLN A 480 -0.66 -21.83 0.36
CA GLN A 480 0.70 -22.37 0.26
C GLN A 480 1.61 -21.61 -0.72
N LEU A 481 1.41 -20.30 -0.86
CA LEU A 481 2.14 -19.42 -1.78
C LEU A 481 3.37 -18.75 -1.14
N THR A 482 3.75 -19.18 0.07
CA THR A 482 4.90 -18.68 0.83
C THR A 482 6.18 -19.50 0.63
N ARG A 483 6.17 -20.50 -0.27
CA ARG A 483 7.31 -21.42 -0.47
C ARG A 483 8.54 -20.77 -1.10
N GLU A 484 8.33 -19.89 -2.08
CA GLU A 484 9.40 -19.20 -2.81
C GLU A 484 9.75 -17.84 -2.20
N GLU A 485 8.73 -17.10 -1.78
CA GLU A 485 8.85 -15.74 -1.22
C GLU A 485 8.04 -15.68 0.09
N PRO A 486 8.58 -15.18 1.22
CA PRO A 486 7.80 -14.98 2.45
C PRO A 486 6.72 -13.92 2.26
N ALA A 487 5.73 -13.85 3.15
CA ALA A 487 4.80 -12.73 3.19
C ALA A 487 5.55 -11.44 3.55
N LEU A 488 5.14 -10.30 2.96
CA LEU A 488 5.87 -9.05 3.11
C LEU A 488 5.94 -8.58 4.58
N ILE A 489 4.85 -8.80 5.32
CA ILE A 489 4.78 -8.42 6.74
C ILE A 489 5.78 -9.20 7.61
N ASP A 490 6.00 -10.49 7.32
CA ASP A 490 6.98 -11.30 8.06
C ASP A 490 8.42 -10.84 7.77
N ALA A 491 8.70 -10.51 6.51
CA ALA A 491 9.98 -9.95 6.12
C ALA A 491 10.24 -8.57 6.74
N ALA A 492 9.18 -7.78 6.94
CA ALA A 492 9.27 -6.48 7.61
C ALA A 492 9.49 -6.64 9.12
N ASP A 493 8.68 -7.47 9.79
CA ASP A 493 8.66 -7.65 11.24
C ASP A 493 10.01 -8.12 11.80
N GLU A 494 10.81 -8.87 11.04
CA GLU A 494 12.18 -9.26 11.41
C GLU A 494 13.10 -8.05 11.65
N HIS A 495 12.85 -6.92 10.97
CA HIS A 495 13.70 -5.73 11.03
C HIS A 495 13.07 -4.56 11.79
N VAL A 496 11.78 -4.61 12.13
CA VAL A 496 11.08 -3.55 12.88
C VAL A 496 11.73 -3.27 14.24
N PRO A 497 12.10 -4.27 15.07
CA PRO A 497 12.74 -4.01 16.37
C PRO A 497 14.02 -3.17 16.27
N TYR A 498 14.87 -3.47 15.29
CA TYR A 498 16.13 -2.74 15.05
C TYR A 498 15.89 -1.26 14.74
N PHE A 499 14.91 -0.95 13.90
CA PHE A 499 14.60 0.44 13.55
C PHE A 499 13.80 1.18 14.61
N ALA A 500 12.96 0.47 15.35
CA ALA A 500 12.25 1.03 16.48
C ALA A 500 13.24 1.47 17.58
N GLU A 501 14.29 0.68 17.84
CA GLU A 501 15.38 1.06 18.76
C GLU A 501 16.12 2.32 18.29
N LYS A 502 16.41 2.45 16.98
CA LYS A 502 16.99 3.68 16.41
C LYS A 502 16.10 4.91 16.57
N CYS A 503 14.80 4.73 16.77
CA CYS A 503 13.87 5.84 17.02
C CYS A 503 13.88 6.31 18.47
N LEU A 504 14.46 5.57 19.43
CA LEU A 504 14.48 5.95 20.86
C LEU A 504 14.94 7.39 21.16
N PRO A 505 15.93 7.97 20.47
CA PRO A 505 16.34 9.36 20.68
C PRO A 505 15.32 10.40 20.17
N LEU A 506 14.41 9.98 19.28
CA LEU A 506 13.41 10.84 18.62
C LEU A 506 12.05 10.81 19.35
N LEU A 507 11.84 9.82 20.22
CA LEU A 507 10.54 9.57 20.85
C LEU A 507 10.38 10.33 22.18
N PRO A 508 9.17 10.85 22.47
CA PRO A 508 8.86 11.44 23.77
C PRO A 508 8.87 10.36 24.88
N PRO A 509 9.00 10.76 26.16
CA PRO A 509 9.13 9.81 27.28
C PRO A 509 8.05 8.72 27.35
N ALA A 510 6.79 9.07 27.05
CA ALA A 510 5.67 8.13 27.05
C ALA A 510 5.81 7.04 25.97
N GLU A 511 6.14 7.43 24.73
CA GLU A 511 6.36 6.49 23.63
C GLU A 511 7.62 5.65 23.84
N LYS A 512 8.66 6.26 24.41
CA LYS A 512 9.90 5.56 24.76
C LYS A 512 9.66 4.44 25.77
N GLN A 513 8.86 4.70 26.81
CA GLN A 513 8.47 3.67 27.79
C GLN A 513 7.60 2.57 27.16
N ALA A 514 6.64 2.94 26.31
CA ALA A 514 5.79 1.98 25.62
C ALA A 514 6.60 1.03 24.72
N LEU A 515 7.59 1.56 23.99
CA LEU A 515 8.47 0.76 23.14
C LEU A 515 9.34 -0.21 23.96
N LEU A 516 9.92 0.27 25.06
CA LEU A 516 10.73 -0.55 25.96
C LEU A 516 9.91 -1.64 26.67
N ALA A 517 8.62 -1.41 26.92
CA ALA A 517 7.73 -2.38 27.56
C ALA A 517 7.37 -3.57 26.66
N VAL A 518 7.33 -3.37 25.34
CA VAL A 518 6.94 -4.41 24.36
C VAL A 518 8.12 -5.33 24.02
N GLY A 519 9.35 -4.81 24.02
CA GLY A 519 10.58 -5.57 23.79
C GLY A 519 10.82 -6.04 22.36
N GLN A 520 9.77 -6.50 21.65
CA GLN A 520 9.79 -6.90 20.23
C GLN A 520 8.59 -6.28 19.50
N PRO A 521 8.69 -5.01 19.07
CA PRO A 521 7.63 -4.36 18.31
C PRO A 521 7.52 -4.95 16.89
N ASP A 522 6.30 -5.19 16.42
CA ASP A 522 5.99 -5.56 15.04
C ASP A 522 5.43 -4.34 14.26
N LEU A 523 5.25 -4.49 12.95
CA LEU A 523 4.78 -3.41 12.09
C LEU A 523 3.35 -2.98 12.44
N VAL A 524 2.51 -3.91 12.92
CA VAL A 524 1.15 -3.64 13.40
C VAL A 524 1.20 -2.69 14.59
N TRP A 525 2.04 -3.00 15.58
CA TRP A 525 2.21 -2.20 16.79
C TRP A 525 2.65 -0.78 16.47
N VAL A 526 3.64 -0.61 15.58
CA VAL A 526 4.11 0.71 15.16
C VAL A 526 3.01 1.49 14.43
N ALA A 527 2.25 0.84 13.54
CA ALA A 527 1.19 1.48 12.78
C ALA A 527 -0.05 1.84 13.63
N GLU A 528 -0.29 1.13 14.73
CA GLU A 528 -1.39 1.42 15.67
C GLU A 528 -1.12 2.63 16.57
N ARG A 529 0.12 3.12 16.63
CA ARG A 529 0.46 4.32 17.40
C ARG A 529 -0.25 5.56 16.86
N SER A 530 -0.97 6.28 17.73
CA SER A 530 -1.73 7.49 17.40
C SER A 530 -1.04 8.79 17.79
N HIS A 531 0.10 8.72 18.50
CA HIS A 531 0.82 9.90 18.97
C HIS A 531 1.34 10.75 17.79
N ALA A 532 1.28 12.07 17.92
CA ALA A 532 1.65 13.04 16.87
C ALA A 532 3.07 12.84 16.30
N VAL A 533 3.98 12.33 17.13
CA VAL A 533 5.37 12.02 16.74
C VAL A 533 5.44 11.00 15.58
N TRP A 534 4.50 10.06 15.49
CA TRP A 534 4.46 9.02 14.45
C TRP A 534 3.69 9.46 13.19
N THR A 535 3.12 10.66 13.20
CA THR A 535 2.31 11.26 12.11
C THR A 535 2.95 12.55 11.59
N ALA A 536 4.25 12.74 11.80
CA ALA A 536 4.98 13.95 11.40
C ALA A 536 4.31 15.26 11.90
N GLY A 537 3.63 15.23 13.04
CA GLY A 537 2.94 16.40 13.61
C GLY A 537 1.56 16.72 13.02
N THR A 538 1.05 15.92 12.08
CA THR A 538 -0.31 16.10 11.51
C THR A 538 -1.39 15.51 12.43
N GLN A 539 -1.62 16.11 13.60
CA GLN A 539 -2.87 15.88 14.35
C GLN A 539 -3.91 16.92 13.98
N HIS A 540 -5.07 16.42 13.54
CA HIS A 540 -6.23 17.18 13.09
C HIS A 540 -7.17 17.39 14.29
N ASP A 541 -6.77 18.20 15.26
CA ASP A 541 -7.65 18.56 16.38
C ASP A 541 -8.24 19.96 16.13
N GLU A 542 -9.53 20.00 15.77
CA GLU A 542 -10.32 21.25 15.70
C GLU A 542 -10.67 21.82 17.10
N THR A 543 -10.25 21.16 18.19
CA THR A 543 -10.68 21.51 19.56
C THR A 543 -9.56 21.87 20.53
N SER A 544 -8.29 21.96 20.13
CA SER A 544 -7.20 22.37 21.05
C SER A 544 -6.54 23.68 20.63
N THR A 545 -7.21 24.79 20.92
CA THR A 545 -6.50 26.06 21.12
C THR A 545 -5.57 25.92 22.32
N LYS A 546 -4.26 26.01 22.06
CA LYS A 546 -3.13 25.98 23.01
C LYS A 546 -2.63 24.57 23.41
N ASN A 547 -1.83 23.97 22.52
CA ASN A 547 -0.52 23.48 22.93
C ASN A 547 0.46 23.62 21.76
N SER A 548 1.31 24.63 21.87
CA SER A 548 2.34 24.95 20.91
C SER A 548 3.45 23.89 20.96
N TRP A 549 3.39 22.92 20.04
CA TRP A 549 4.58 22.26 19.51
C TRP A 549 4.77 22.71 18.06
N SER A 550 4.80 24.03 17.87
CA SER A 550 5.31 24.67 16.66
C SER A 550 6.71 25.18 16.96
N GLY A 551 7.71 24.66 16.24
CA GLY A 551 9.00 25.34 16.11
C GLY A 551 10.18 24.84 16.94
N SER A 552 10.37 23.52 17.13
CA SER A 552 11.73 23.02 17.41
C SER A 552 12.19 22.04 16.33
N SER A 553 12.83 22.63 15.33
CA SER A 553 13.81 22.01 14.46
C SER A 553 15.04 21.54 15.26
N SER A 554 14.85 20.56 16.15
CA SER A 554 15.93 19.74 16.68
C SER A 554 15.89 18.38 16.00
N ASN A 555 16.67 18.23 14.93
CA ASN A 555 17.04 16.98 14.24
C ASN A 555 16.06 16.25 13.29
N GLY A 556 15.04 16.90 12.73
CA GLY A 556 14.51 16.57 11.37
C GLY A 556 14.12 15.13 11.01
N ALA A 557 13.97 14.20 11.95
CA ALA A 557 13.74 12.78 11.69
C ALA A 557 12.34 12.36 12.14
N ASP A 558 11.47 12.03 11.19
CA ASP A 558 10.19 11.34 11.43
C ASP A 558 10.46 9.86 11.77
N PRO A 559 10.09 9.37 12.96
CA PRO A 559 10.26 7.96 13.32
C PRO A 559 9.61 6.98 12.33
N TRP A 560 8.46 7.33 11.75
CA TRP A 560 7.82 6.48 10.75
C TRP A 560 8.66 6.38 9.48
N LYS A 561 9.22 7.50 9.02
CA LYS A 561 10.16 7.56 7.91
C LYS A 561 11.39 6.66 8.14
N VAL A 562 11.93 6.66 9.36
CA VAL A 562 13.09 5.83 9.74
C VAL A 562 12.75 4.35 9.62
N VAL A 563 11.60 3.92 10.15
CA VAL A 563 11.14 2.53 10.04
C VAL A 563 10.85 2.17 8.58
N LEU A 564 9.96 2.91 7.90
CA LEU A 564 9.50 2.57 6.55
C LEU A 564 10.64 2.51 5.52
N PHE A 565 11.48 3.55 5.44
CA PHE A 565 12.57 3.58 4.45
C PHE A 565 13.73 2.68 4.84
N GLY A 566 13.91 2.44 6.14
CA GLY A 566 14.84 1.43 6.63
C GLY A 566 14.47 0.02 6.18
N LEU A 567 13.19 -0.34 6.25
CA LEU A 567 12.69 -1.65 5.75
C LEU A 567 12.89 -1.83 4.25
N LEU A 568 12.90 -0.74 3.48
CA LEU A 568 13.07 -0.70 2.03
C LEU A 568 14.53 -0.63 1.56
N GLU A 569 15.51 -0.83 2.44
CA GLU A 569 16.92 -0.99 2.07
C GLU A 569 17.14 -2.30 1.28
N ARG A 570 18.05 -2.29 0.31
CA ARG A 570 18.33 -3.40 -0.64
C ARG A 570 18.29 -4.80 -0.02
N ASN A 571 18.99 -5.00 1.11
CA ASN A 571 19.21 -6.32 1.71
C ASN A 571 18.08 -6.79 2.65
N ARG A 572 16.94 -6.07 2.70
CA ARG A 572 15.82 -6.35 3.62
C ARG A 572 14.58 -6.78 2.86
N VAL A 573 13.49 -5.99 2.90
CA VAL A 573 12.24 -6.32 2.22
C VAL A 573 12.41 -6.48 0.70
N PRO A 574 13.14 -5.61 -0.03
CA PRO A 574 13.35 -5.79 -1.48
C PRO A 574 14.07 -7.08 -1.86
N ALA A 575 15.07 -7.52 -1.10
CA ALA A 575 15.78 -8.79 -1.36
C ALA A 575 14.91 -10.02 -1.04
N ARG A 576 14.05 -9.92 -0.03
CA ARG A 576 13.21 -11.05 0.41
C ARG A 576 11.88 -11.13 -0.32
N CYS A 577 11.36 -10.00 -0.82
CA CYS A 577 10.04 -9.91 -1.46
C CYS A 577 10.10 -9.23 -2.85
N PRO A 578 10.91 -9.74 -3.80
CA PRO A 578 11.16 -9.06 -5.08
C PRO A 578 9.92 -8.95 -5.96
N SER A 579 9.04 -9.97 -5.98
CA SER A 579 7.84 -9.97 -6.82
C SER A 579 6.85 -8.91 -6.36
N THR A 580 6.67 -8.79 -5.04
CA THR A 580 5.80 -7.80 -4.42
C THR A 580 6.29 -6.37 -4.71
N VAL A 581 7.60 -6.16 -4.61
CA VAL A 581 8.21 -4.85 -4.90
C VAL A 581 8.08 -4.48 -6.38
N LEU A 582 8.26 -5.43 -7.30
CA LEU A 582 8.06 -5.19 -8.73
C LEU A 582 6.61 -4.78 -9.06
N GLN A 583 5.63 -5.36 -8.37
CA GLN A 583 4.22 -4.98 -8.52
C GLN A 583 3.86 -3.63 -7.88
N ALA A 584 4.62 -3.19 -6.86
CA ALA A 584 4.44 -1.87 -6.24
C ALA A 584 4.88 -0.73 -7.17
N TRP A 585 5.87 -0.97 -8.05
CA TRP A 585 6.43 0.01 -8.97
C TRP A 585 5.39 0.75 -9.86
N PRO A 586 4.52 0.07 -10.64
CA PRO A 586 3.54 0.77 -11.47
C PRO A 586 2.53 1.59 -10.65
N ILE A 587 2.23 1.18 -9.42
CA ILE A 587 1.33 1.92 -8.51
C ILE A 587 2.01 3.21 -8.03
N LEU A 588 3.28 3.11 -7.59
CA LEU A 588 4.08 4.27 -7.19
C LEU A 588 4.24 5.26 -8.34
N HIS A 589 4.60 4.76 -9.52
CA HIS A 589 4.80 5.57 -10.70
C HIS A 589 3.53 6.38 -11.05
N ALA A 590 2.37 5.72 -11.14
CA ALA A 590 1.10 6.40 -11.42
C ALA A 590 0.75 7.46 -10.36
N ARG A 591 0.93 7.17 -9.07
CA ARG A 591 0.60 8.10 -7.97
C ARG A 591 1.55 9.29 -7.90
N ILE A 592 2.85 9.09 -8.16
CA ILE A 592 3.84 10.18 -8.23
C ILE A 592 3.45 11.17 -9.32
N HIS A 593 3.16 10.67 -10.53
CA HIS A 593 2.78 11.52 -11.65
C HIS A 593 1.44 12.23 -11.41
N ALA A 594 0.44 11.54 -10.84
CA ALA A 594 -0.85 12.15 -10.52
C ALA A 594 -0.71 13.30 -9.50
N LEU A 595 0.02 13.07 -8.39
CA LEU A 595 0.26 14.11 -7.38
C LEU A 595 1.12 15.27 -7.91
N TYR A 596 2.08 14.99 -8.80
CA TYR A 596 2.92 16.02 -9.40
C TYR A 596 2.11 17.08 -10.15
N THR A 597 1.02 16.70 -10.84
CA THR A 597 0.13 17.66 -11.54
C THR A 597 -0.52 18.69 -10.61
N ILE A 598 -0.61 18.39 -9.31
CA ILE A 598 -1.19 19.27 -8.28
C ILE A 598 -0.11 20.10 -7.59
N ILE A 599 1.07 19.52 -7.43
CA ILE A 599 2.22 20.13 -6.75
C ILE A 599 2.98 21.09 -7.68
N GLU A 600 2.83 20.93 -9.00
CA GLU A 600 3.61 21.58 -10.06
C GLU A 600 3.93 23.05 -9.70
N PRO A 601 5.22 23.37 -9.47
CA PRO A 601 5.63 24.74 -9.27
C PRO A 601 5.46 25.47 -10.61
N ALA A 602 4.77 26.62 -10.61
CA ALA A 602 4.52 27.40 -11.83
C ALA A 602 5.78 27.50 -12.70
N PRO A 603 5.68 27.29 -14.03
CA PRO A 603 6.84 27.14 -14.88
C PRO A 603 7.76 28.36 -14.80
N VAL A 604 9.06 28.11 -14.64
CA VAL A 604 10.11 29.13 -14.65
C VAL A 604 10.22 29.66 -16.07
N ASN A 605 9.48 30.72 -16.39
CA ASN A 605 9.62 31.41 -17.65
C ASN A 605 10.90 32.27 -17.62
N ASP A 606 12.00 31.71 -18.09
CA ASP A 606 13.26 32.45 -18.26
C ASP A 606 13.21 33.46 -19.43
N ASN A 607 12.13 33.45 -20.23
CA ASN A 607 11.90 34.41 -21.31
C ASN A 607 10.90 35.49 -20.88
N ARG A 608 11.43 36.68 -20.60
CA ARG A 608 10.73 37.87 -20.11
C ARG A 608 9.76 38.52 -21.13
N ALA A 609 9.12 37.77 -22.02
CA ALA A 609 8.29 38.30 -23.11
C ALA A 609 6.84 37.80 -23.18
N SER A 610 6.39 36.88 -22.31
CA SER A 610 5.04 36.31 -22.43
C SER A 610 4.28 36.36 -21.10
N LEU A 611 3.90 37.57 -20.66
CA LEU A 611 3.02 37.80 -19.50
C LEU A 611 1.53 37.96 -19.86
N LEU A 612 1.12 37.68 -21.10
CA LEU A 612 -0.23 38.00 -21.59
C LEU A 612 -1.07 36.80 -22.06
N SER A 613 -0.74 35.56 -21.70
CA SER A 613 -1.66 34.41 -21.92
C SER A 613 -1.95 33.69 -20.60
N ARG A 614 -2.87 34.25 -19.81
CA ARG A 614 -3.51 33.51 -18.72
C ARG A 614 -4.61 32.63 -19.33
N GLY A 615 -4.32 31.34 -19.53
CA GLY A 615 -5.37 30.32 -19.53
C GLY A 615 -6.02 30.25 -18.13
N PRO A 616 -7.28 29.79 -18.01
CA PRO A 616 -8.00 29.83 -16.75
C PRO A 616 -7.27 28.98 -15.71
N ALA A 617 -6.85 29.62 -14.62
CA ALA A 617 -6.25 28.93 -13.49
C ALA A 617 -7.27 27.98 -12.87
N LEU A 618 -6.91 26.70 -12.74
CA LEU A 618 -7.62 25.75 -11.90
C LEU A 618 -7.80 26.36 -10.49
N PRO A 619 -8.93 26.12 -9.81
CA PRO A 619 -9.17 26.65 -8.47
C PRO A 619 -8.03 26.24 -7.54
N ARG A 620 -7.27 27.20 -7.02
CA ARG A 620 -6.23 26.94 -6.01
C ARG A 620 -6.91 26.42 -4.75
N LYS A 621 -6.71 25.13 -4.45
CA LYS A 621 -7.12 24.51 -3.18
C LYS A 621 -6.37 25.15 -2.01
N PRO A 622 -6.95 25.18 -0.79
CA PRO A 622 -6.36 25.85 0.37
C PRO A 622 -4.96 25.33 0.72
N GLU A 623 -4.07 26.24 1.16
CA GLU A 623 -2.63 25.98 1.39
C GLU A 623 -2.35 24.79 2.32
N LYS A 624 -3.18 24.57 3.35
CA LYS A 624 -3.03 23.45 4.30
C LYS A 624 -3.21 22.05 3.70
N GLU A 625 -4.02 21.89 2.64
CA GLU A 625 -4.21 20.59 1.97
C GLU A 625 -3.04 20.25 1.04
N ARG A 626 -2.43 21.30 0.44
CA ARG A 626 -1.27 21.17 -0.44
C ARG A 626 -0.06 20.60 0.29
N ASP A 627 0.17 21.03 1.54
CA ASP A 627 1.27 20.55 2.38
C ASP A 627 1.16 19.04 2.65
N GLY A 628 -0.07 18.55 2.86
CA GLY A 628 -0.34 17.12 3.03
C GLY A 628 -0.02 16.30 1.78
N TYR A 629 -0.43 16.79 0.59
CA TYR A 629 -0.11 16.13 -0.69
C TYR A 629 1.39 16.16 -0.99
N MET A 630 2.07 17.25 -0.66
CA MET A 630 3.51 17.40 -0.84
C MET A 630 4.29 16.38 0.01
N GLN A 631 3.87 16.16 1.26
CA GLN A 631 4.49 15.17 2.13
C GLN A 631 4.28 13.73 1.62
N VAL A 632 3.07 13.39 1.17
CA VAL A 632 2.79 12.06 0.57
C VAL A 632 3.62 11.85 -0.71
N TRP A 633 3.70 12.88 -1.57
CA TRP A 633 4.52 12.83 -2.79
C TRP A 633 6.00 12.62 -2.49
N LYS A 634 6.54 13.30 -1.47
CA LYS A 634 7.91 13.08 -0.98
C LYS A 634 8.14 11.62 -0.53
N TYR A 635 7.13 10.99 0.09
CA TYR A 635 7.25 9.60 0.55
C TYR A 635 7.24 8.64 -0.62
N TYR A 636 6.33 8.84 -1.58
CA TYR A 636 6.33 8.05 -2.81
C TYR A 636 7.61 8.21 -3.62
N MET A 637 8.12 9.43 -3.77
CA MET A 637 9.40 9.68 -4.45
C MET A 637 10.54 8.94 -3.76
N THR A 638 10.66 9.05 -2.43
CA THR A 638 11.75 8.39 -1.69
C THR A 638 11.62 6.86 -1.78
N MET A 639 10.41 6.32 -1.61
CA MET A 639 10.14 4.89 -1.76
C MET A 639 10.47 4.41 -3.17
N ALA A 640 10.02 5.13 -4.21
CA ALA A 640 10.28 4.78 -5.59
C ALA A 640 11.78 4.68 -5.88
N TYR A 641 12.59 5.64 -5.41
CA TYR A 641 14.05 5.61 -5.57
C TYR A 641 14.74 4.45 -4.82
N LEU A 642 14.18 3.98 -3.70
CA LEU A 642 14.67 2.79 -2.99
C LEU A 642 14.33 1.48 -3.72
N VAL A 643 13.25 1.45 -4.49
CA VAL A 643 12.70 0.23 -5.11
C VAL A 643 12.67 0.25 -6.64
N VAL A 644 13.35 1.20 -7.29
CA VAL A 644 13.40 1.30 -8.76
C VAL A 644 13.85 -0.04 -9.34
N PRO A 645 13.07 -0.67 -10.23
CA PRO A 645 13.55 -1.87 -10.90
C PRO A 645 14.67 -1.50 -11.86
N ALA A 646 15.75 -2.26 -11.86
CA ALA A 646 16.81 -2.12 -12.85
C ALA A 646 16.21 -2.37 -14.25
N VAL A 647 16.52 -1.50 -15.22
CA VAL A 647 16.08 -1.74 -16.60
C VAL A 647 16.76 -3.04 -17.08
N PRO A 648 16.00 -4.09 -17.45
CA PRO A 648 16.62 -5.26 -18.05
C PRO A 648 17.32 -4.77 -19.32
N SER A 649 18.63 -5.03 -19.41
CA SER A 649 19.40 -4.75 -20.62
C SER A 649 18.60 -5.23 -21.82
N PRO A 650 18.43 -4.42 -22.89
CA PRO A 650 17.62 -4.85 -24.02
C PRO A 650 18.23 -6.15 -24.54
N VAL A 651 17.52 -7.26 -24.29
CA VAL A 651 17.83 -8.51 -24.96
C VAL A 651 17.68 -8.17 -26.43
N ILE A 652 18.80 -8.09 -27.15
CA ILE A 652 18.81 -8.03 -28.60
C ILE A 652 18.24 -9.38 -29.05
N ARG A 653 16.91 -9.48 -29.09
CA ARG A 653 16.24 -10.50 -29.88
C ARG A 653 16.46 -10.06 -31.31
N CYS A 654 17.38 -10.71 -32.00
CA CYS A 654 17.50 -10.60 -33.45
C CYS A 654 16.10 -10.87 -34.03
N ALA A 655 15.45 -9.82 -34.53
CA ALA A 655 14.23 -9.97 -35.31
C ALA A 655 14.62 -10.66 -36.62
N SER A 656 14.13 -11.88 -36.83
CA SER A 656 13.97 -12.41 -38.19
C SER A 656 12.55 -12.05 -38.67
N PRO A 657 12.37 -11.63 -39.94
CA PRO A 657 11.15 -10.99 -40.40
C PRO A 657 10.01 -12.00 -40.61
N ASP A 658 8.79 -11.52 -40.41
CA ASP A 658 7.53 -12.26 -40.50
C ASP A 658 7.28 -12.90 -41.87
N LEU A 659 6.71 -14.11 -41.86
CA LEU A 659 5.91 -14.65 -42.94
C LEU A 659 4.70 -15.38 -42.33
N SER A 660 3.53 -14.80 -42.55
CA SER A 660 2.21 -15.40 -42.37
C SER A 660 2.10 -16.72 -43.13
N LEU A 661 1.49 -17.75 -42.52
CA LEU A 661 0.43 -18.60 -43.11
C LEU A 661 -0.04 -19.69 -42.12
N SER A 662 -1.29 -20.09 -42.32
CA SER A 662 -2.18 -20.92 -41.50
C SER A 662 -1.84 -22.42 -41.39
N THR A 663 -2.22 -23.01 -40.24
CA THR A 663 -2.67 -24.40 -39.98
C THR A 663 -2.38 -25.50 -41.02
N THR A 664 -1.63 -26.55 -40.64
CA THR A 664 -2.06 -27.95 -40.40
C THR A 664 -0.86 -28.93 -40.32
N GLU A 665 -0.88 -29.77 -39.28
CA GLU A 665 -0.51 -31.20 -39.19
C GLU A 665 0.82 -31.80 -39.75
N GLU A 666 1.44 -32.60 -38.84
CA GLU A 666 2.15 -33.88 -39.03
C GLU A 666 3.63 -34.01 -39.52
N SER A 667 4.45 -34.55 -38.60
CA SER A 667 5.21 -35.83 -38.74
C SER A 667 6.50 -35.94 -39.59
N TRP A 668 7.63 -36.02 -38.86
CA TRP A 668 8.78 -36.96 -38.97
C TRP A 668 9.86 -36.91 -40.09
N LEU A 669 11.12 -36.92 -39.60
CA LEU A 669 12.41 -37.48 -40.12
C LEU A 669 13.34 -36.67 -41.07
N GLY A 670 14.61 -36.52 -40.63
CA GLY A 670 15.75 -37.08 -41.38
C GLY A 670 16.87 -36.16 -41.90
N ALA A 671 17.97 -36.12 -41.13
CA ALA A 671 19.38 -36.29 -41.56
C ALA A 671 20.13 -35.29 -42.50
N LEU A 672 21.20 -34.72 -41.90
CA LEU A 672 22.63 -34.75 -42.29
C LEU A 672 23.22 -33.90 -43.45
N SER A 673 24.41 -33.37 -43.09
CA SER A 673 25.60 -33.07 -43.92
C SER A 673 25.58 -31.73 -44.69
N SER A 674 26.68 -31.01 -44.92
CA SER A 674 28.09 -31.07 -44.50
C SER A 674 28.82 -29.85 -45.11
N SER A 675 29.99 -29.51 -44.56
CA SER A 675 31.13 -28.82 -45.23
C SER A 675 31.00 -27.31 -45.52
N SER A 676 31.80 -26.37 -44.98
CA SER A 676 33.27 -26.15 -44.93
C SER A 676 33.81 -25.25 -46.07
N GLU A 677 34.83 -24.45 -45.71
CA GLU A 677 35.73 -23.56 -46.51
C GLU A 677 35.26 -22.09 -46.69
N SER A 678 35.83 -21.08 -46.03
CA SER A 678 37.21 -20.54 -45.87
C SER A 678 37.69 -19.67 -47.05
N LEU A 679 38.11 -18.41 -46.79
CA LEU A 679 39.23 -17.69 -47.44
C LEU A 679 39.41 -16.21 -46.95
N ASN A 680 40.53 -16.00 -46.22
CA ASN A 680 41.52 -14.90 -46.15
C ASN A 680 41.25 -13.43 -46.63
N GLN A 681 41.34 -12.48 -45.68
CA GLN A 681 42.38 -11.42 -45.47
C GLN A 681 42.94 -10.51 -46.64
N PRO A 682 43.60 -9.34 -46.39
CA PRO A 682 43.14 -8.07 -45.77
C PRO A 682 43.67 -6.79 -46.51
N GLY A 683 43.31 -5.57 -46.08
CA GLY A 683 44.06 -4.35 -46.47
C GLY A 683 43.45 -2.98 -46.15
N GLY A 684 44.13 -2.20 -45.29
CA GLY A 684 44.48 -0.79 -45.59
C GLY A 684 43.69 0.40 -45.00
N PHE A 685 44.15 0.88 -43.84
CA PHE A 685 44.44 2.30 -43.47
C PHE A 685 43.35 3.41 -43.32
N PHE A 686 43.11 3.77 -42.04
CA PHE A 686 43.31 5.07 -41.36
C PHE A 686 42.46 6.36 -41.59
N THR A 687 42.15 6.97 -40.43
CA THR A 687 41.89 8.39 -40.06
C THR A 687 40.45 8.95 -39.90
N LEU A 688 40.13 9.25 -38.63
CA LEU A 688 39.21 10.27 -38.06
C LEU A 688 39.65 11.72 -38.50
N PRO A 689 38.97 12.86 -38.17
CA PRO A 689 38.01 13.11 -37.07
C PRO A 689 36.87 14.15 -37.28
N LEU A 690 36.04 14.25 -36.23
CA LEU A 690 35.13 15.33 -35.81
C LEU A 690 35.45 16.77 -36.26
N SER A 691 34.43 17.60 -36.51
CA SER A 691 34.23 18.88 -35.77
C SER A 691 32.96 19.67 -36.15
N VAL A 692 32.54 20.45 -35.16
CA VAL A 692 31.38 21.34 -34.99
C VAL A 692 31.53 22.66 -35.75
N ALA A 693 30.44 23.27 -36.27
CA ALA A 693 30.26 24.73 -36.28
C ALA A 693 28.82 25.17 -36.62
N ARG A 694 28.50 26.38 -36.15
CA ARG A 694 27.20 27.01 -35.91
C ARG A 694 27.11 28.27 -36.78
N ALA A 695 25.94 28.64 -37.33
CA ALA A 695 25.71 30.00 -37.85
C ALA A 695 24.23 30.43 -37.81
N HIS A 696 24.00 31.61 -37.25
CA HIS A 696 22.74 32.36 -37.14
C HIS A 696 22.32 33.03 -38.46
N ARG A 697 21.00 33.25 -38.66
CA ARG A 697 20.44 34.55 -39.12
C ARG A 697 18.93 34.68 -38.85
N HIS A 698 18.53 35.88 -38.42
CA HIS A 698 17.18 36.36 -38.07
C HIS A 698 16.37 36.79 -39.31
N HIS A 699 15.04 36.56 -39.34
CA HIS A 699 14.03 37.64 -39.37
C HIS A 699 12.54 37.19 -39.33
N LYS A 700 11.81 37.86 -38.40
CA LYS A 700 10.41 38.35 -38.39
C LYS A 700 9.19 37.40 -38.33
N ARG A 701 8.26 37.87 -37.47
CA ARG A 701 7.00 37.33 -36.94
C ARG A 701 5.86 37.30 -37.96
N THR A 702 4.95 36.32 -37.84
CA THR A 702 3.50 36.53 -37.73
C THR A 702 2.84 35.42 -36.87
N SER A 703 1.88 35.87 -36.07
CA SER A 703 0.93 35.24 -35.13
C SER A 703 0.51 33.77 -35.25
N SER A 704 0.33 33.18 -34.06
CA SER A 704 -0.28 31.91 -33.67
C SER A 704 -1.82 31.90 -33.72
N SER A 705 -2.40 30.71 -33.99
CA SER A 705 -3.18 29.91 -33.02
C SER A 705 -3.49 28.53 -33.61
N PRO A 706 -3.45 27.45 -32.79
CA PRO A 706 -4.43 26.37 -32.98
C PRO A 706 -5.09 25.97 -31.65
N ASP A 707 -6.40 26.17 -31.60
CA ASP A 707 -7.30 25.46 -30.68
C ASP A 707 -7.58 24.05 -31.23
N SER A 708 -7.92 23.14 -30.30
CA SER A 708 -8.60 21.84 -30.50
C SER A 708 -7.71 20.60 -30.57
N LEU A 709 -7.47 19.98 -29.40
CA LEU A 709 -7.27 18.52 -29.32
C LEU A 709 -8.42 17.92 -28.50
N SER A 710 -9.40 17.41 -29.24
CA SER A 710 -10.40 16.46 -28.77
C SER A 710 -9.75 15.07 -28.73
N GLU A 711 -9.48 14.54 -27.54
CA GLU A 711 -9.12 13.13 -27.36
C GLU A 711 -10.31 12.24 -27.76
N ARG A 712 -10.11 11.45 -28.82
CA ARG A 712 -11.05 10.40 -29.24
C ARG A 712 -10.49 9.04 -28.82
N SER A 713 -11.30 8.37 -28.01
CA SER A 713 -11.22 7.00 -27.52
C SER A 713 -10.72 5.96 -28.53
N GLY A 714 -9.95 4.98 -28.02
CA GLY A 714 -9.97 3.60 -28.49
C GLY A 714 -8.64 3.06 -29.03
N GLY A 715 -7.77 2.57 -28.14
CA GLY A 715 -6.60 1.77 -28.49
C GLY A 715 -5.91 1.27 -27.22
N GLU A 716 -5.77 -0.05 -27.09
CA GLU A 716 -5.22 -0.75 -25.92
C GLU A 716 -3.80 -0.29 -25.59
N ALA A 717 -3.65 0.55 -24.56
CA ALA A 717 -2.37 0.96 -24.02
C ALA A 717 -1.82 -0.08 -23.02
N ARG A 718 -1.42 -1.25 -23.53
CA ARG A 718 -0.55 -2.18 -22.77
C ARG A 718 0.89 -1.97 -23.23
N GLY A 719 1.67 -1.18 -22.49
CA GLY A 719 3.15 -1.22 -22.60
C GLY A 719 3.96 0.05 -22.30
N ALA A 720 3.40 1.26 -22.31
CA ALA A 720 4.22 2.48 -22.33
C ALA A 720 4.36 3.29 -21.02
N HIS A 721 3.66 2.95 -19.92
CA HIS A 721 3.41 3.93 -18.86
C HIS A 721 4.13 3.78 -17.51
N ALA A 722 5.14 2.91 -17.34
CA ALA A 722 5.90 2.85 -16.08
C ALA A 722 7.39 2.54 -16.26
N ALA A 723 8.06 3.18 -17.22
CA ALA A 723 9.50 3.00 -17.40
C ALA A 723 10.31 3.74 -16.31
N PRO A 724 11.32 3.11 -15.66
CA PRO A 724 12.23 3.77 -14.70
C PRO A 724 12.80 5.11 -15.19
N ALA A 725 13.20 5.19 -16.46
CA ALA A 725 13.70 6.41 -17.08
C ALA A 725 12.74 7.61 -16.99
N SER A 726 11.42 7.38 -17.02
CA SER A 726 10.44 8.46 -16.91
C SER A 726 10.42 9.10 -15.51
N LEU A 727 10.73 8.33 -14.46
CA LEU A 727 10.89 8.86 -13.11
C LEU A 727 12.14 9.74 -13.01
N HIS A 728 13.25 9.33 -13.62
CA HIS A 728 14.47 10.13 -13.66
C HIS A 728 14.26 11.44 -14.44
N LYS A 729 13.61 11.37 -15.61
CA LYS A 729 13.23 12.56 -16.40
C LYS A 729 12.31 13.53 -15.65
N LEU A 730 11.49 13.04 -14.73
CA LEU A 730 10.70 13.88 -13.83
C LEU A 730 11.57 14.49 -12.72
N ALA A 731 12.33 13.66 -11.99
CA ALA A 731 12.98 14.06 -10.74
C ALA A 731 14.25 14.89 -10.93
N VAL A 732 15.08 14.52 -11.90
CA VAL A 732 16.43 15.09 -12.11
C VAL A 732 16.37 16.59 -12.45
N PRO A 733 15.47 17.06 -13.34
CA PRO A 733 15.30 18.49 -13.59
C PRO A 733 14.83 19.30 -12.37
N LEU A 734 14.16 18.68 -11.39
CA LEU A 734 13.69 19.35 -10.19
C LEU A 734 14.83 19.81 -9.27
N ALA A 735 16.07 19.35 -9.49
CA ALA A 735 17.24 19.93 -8.84
C ALA A 735 17.40 21.44 -9.16
N ARG A 736 16.89 21.91 -10.31
CA ARG A 736 16.86 23.34 -10.69
C ARG A 736 15.63 24.10 -10.15
N CYS A 737 14.70 23.42 -9.49
CA CYS A 737 13.44 24.03 -9.06
C CYS A 737 13.66 25.14 -8.03
N GLU A 738 13.01 26.29 -8.23
CA GLU A 738 13.11 27.43 -7.31
C GLU A 738 12.34 27.17 -5.99
N VAL A 739 11.33 26.29 -6.00
CA VAL A 739 10.55 25.90 -4.81
C VAL A 739 11.37 24.94 -3.95
N PRO A 740 11.83 25.35 -2.74
CA PRO A 740 12.74 24.55 -1.92
C PRO A 740 12.19 23.19 -1.55
N GLU A 741 10.92 23.10 -1.18
CA GLU A 741 10.29 21.85 -0.74
C GLU A 741 10.30 20.78 -1.84
N VAL A 742 9.94 21.15 -3.07
CA VAL A 742 9.91 20.25 -4.24
C VAL A 742 11.32 19.82 -4.61
N ARG A 743 12.25 20.78 -4.68
CA ARG A 743 13.66 20.53 -4.99
C ARG A 743 14.30 19.63 -3.96
N ASP A 744 14.19 19.96 -2.68
CA ASP A 744 14.85 19.24 -1.59
C ASP A 744 14.26 17.84 -1.42
N ALA A 745 12.96 17.64 -1.70
CA ALA A 745 12.33 16.33 -1.77
C ALA A 745 12.89 15.49 -2.94
N ALA A 746 13.04 16.08 -4.13
CA ALA A 746 13.61 15.39 -5.29
C ALA A 746 15.10 15.04 -5.08
N VAL A 747 15.90 15.98 -4.56
CA VAL A 747 17.32 15.79 -4.22
C VAL A 747 17.47 14.69 -3.18
N ALA A 748 16.66 14.72 -2.12
CA ALA A 748 16.67 13.67 -1.11
C ALA A 748 16.27 12.32 -1.70
N ALA A 749 15.20 12.25 -2.50
CA ALA A 749 14.75 11.01 -3.12
C ALA A 749 15.83 10.40 -4.05
N CYS A 750 16.40 11.19 -4.96
CA CYS A 750 17.51 10.74 -5.82
C CYS A 750 18.73 10.29 -5.01
N GLY A 751 19.01 10.96 -3.88
CA GLY A 751 20.05 10.54 -2.94
C GLY A 751 19.79 9.19 -2.25
N ASN A 752 18.55 8.71 -2.25
CA ASN A 752 18.16 7.40 -1.70
C ASN A 752 18.15 6.28 -2.76
N ILE A 753 18.68 6.51 -3.97
CA ILE A 753 18.71 5.55 -5.09
C ILE A 753 19.32 4.20 -4.68
N ASN A 754 18.73 3.11 -5.17
CA ASN A 754 19.30 1.77 -5.00
C ASN A 754 20.53 1.56 -5.90
N PRO A 755 21.45 0.62 -5.55
CA PRO A 755 22.70 0.50 -6.31
C PRO A 755 22.53 -0.03 -7.75
N ASP A 756 21.45 -0.78 -8.01
CA ASP A 756 21.21 -1.38 -9.33
C ASP A 756 20.73 -0.35 -10.37
N ALA A 757 19.98 0.68 -9.95
CA ALA A 757 19.49 1.75 -10.83
C ALA A 757 20.35 3.03 -10.79
N LEU A 758 21.48 3.03 -10.08
CA LEU A 758 22.38 4.20 -10.02
C LEU A 758 22.90 4.59 -11.41
N LYS A 759 23.18 3.61 -12.28
CA LYS A 759 23.65 3.86 -13.66
C LYS A 759 22.65 4.73 -14.43
N ASP A 760 21.38 4.33 -14.44
CA ASP A 760 20.31 5.01 -15.18
C ASP A 760 20.09 6.44 -14.65
N LEU A 761 20.16 6.63 -13.32
CA LEU A 761 20.12 7.96 -12.71
C LEU A 761 21.32 8.82 -13.13
N MET A 762 22.53 8.24 -13.15
CA MET A 762 23.75 8.96 -13.49
C MET A 762 23.78 9.41 -14.96
N GLU A 763 23.24 8.60 -15.88
CA GLU A 763 23.09 8.96 -17.30
C GLU A 763 22.23 10.22 -17.49
N GLU A 764 21.10 10.32 -16.79
CA GLU A 764 20.23 11.51 -16.80
C GLU A 764 20.84 12.70 -16.01
N LEU A 765 21.72 12.45 -15.04
CA LEU A 765 22.42 13.51 -14.28
C LEU A 765 23.61 14.13 -15.03
N VAL A 766 24.26 13.43 -15.98
CA VAL A 766 25.46 13.93 -16.68
C VAL A 766 25.29 15.35 -17.25
N PRO A 767 24.18 15.71 -17.93
CA PRO A 767 24.00 17.07 -18.46
C PRO A 767 23.98 18.15 -17.36
N LEU A 768 23.39 17.84 -16.20
CA LEU A 768 23.36 18.74 -15.04
C LEU A 768 24.73 18.88 -14.38
N LEU A 769 25.46 17.76 -14.24
CA LEU A 769 26.82 17.78 -13.70
C LEU A 769 27.74 18.64 -14.56
N ARG A 770 27.66 18.50 -15.90
CA ARG A 770 28.41 19.31 -16.86
C ARG A 770 28.01 20.79 -16.82
N GLU A 771 26.72 21.10 -16.73
CA GLU A 771 26.24 22.49 -16.58
C GLU A 771 26.76 23.14 -15.29
N ALA A 772 26.75 22.39 -14.18
CA ALA A 772 27.15 22.87 -12.87
C ALA A 772 28.63 23.30 -12.81
N VAL A 773 29.49 22.68 -13.63
CA VAL A 773 30.92 22.97 -13.72
C VAL A 773 31.33 23.74 -14.99
N ASP A 774 30.38 24.19 -15.83
CA ASP A 774 30.68 24.96 -17.05
C ASP A 774 31.22 26.36 -16.71
N ARG A 775 32.36 26.70 -17.32
CA ARG A 775 33.23 27.86 -17.03
C ARG A 775 33.06 29.04 -17.99
N LYS A 776 32.06 29.01 -18.88
CA LYS A 776 31.80 30.14 -19.77
C LYS A 776 31.55 31.43 -18.98
N GLN A 777 32.07 32.55 -19.50
CA GLN A 777 31.89 33.87 -18.90
C GLN A 777 30.41 34.26 -18.92
N GLU A 778 29.83 34.47 -17.74
CA GLU A 778 28.38 34.58 -17.57
C GLU A 778 27.96 35.66 -16.59
N ASN A 779 26.75 36.18 -16.79
CA ASN A 779 26.15 37.19 -15.92
C ASN A 779 25.99 36.67 -14.48
N MET A 780 26.12 37.55 -13.50
CA MET A 780 26.03 37.24 -12.06
C MET A 780 24.79 36.41 -11.68
N ARG A 781 23.63 36.67 -12.31
CA ARG A 781 22.39 35.91 -12.08
C ARG A 781 22.49 34.44 -12.52
N ARG A 782 23.16 34.16 -13.65
CA ARG A 782 23.37 32.79 -14.14
C ARG A 782 24.37 32.05 -13.27
N ARG A 783 25.42 32.74 -12.83
CA ARG A 783 26.40 32.23 -11.86
C ARG A 783 25.71 31.74 -10.58
N ARG A 784 24.89 32.59 -9.93
CA ARG A 784 24.16 32.22 -8.70
C ARG A 784 23.25 31.00 -8.85
N ARG A 785 22.59 30.85 -10.01
CA ARG A 785 21.76 29.67 -10.31
C ARG A 785 22.59 28.39 -10.42
N ARG A 786 23.79 28.47 -11.01
CA ARG A 786 24.73 27.34 -11.06
C ARG A 786 25.36 27.03 -9.71
N ASP A 787 25.68 28.04 -8.91
CA ASP A 787 26.16 27.85 -7.53
C ASP A 787 25.12 27.08 -6.71
N ALA A 788 23.85 27.49 -6.79
CA ALA A 788 22.74 26.77 -6.19
C ALA A 788 22.65 25.33 -6.72
N LEU A 789 22.63 25.14 -8.04
CA LEU A 789 22.58 23.81 -8.64
C LEU A 789 23.75 22.92 -8.15
N ARG A 790 24.98 23.44 -8.09
CA ARG A 790 26.15 22.72 -7.54
C ARG A 790 25.93 22.30 -6.09
N LEU A 791 25.38 23.18 -5.25
CA LEU A 791 25.05 22.85 -3.86
C LEU A 791 24.05 21.67 -3.81
N HIS A 792 22.99 21.70 -4.62
CA HIS A 792 21.98 20.64 -4.65
C HIS A 792 22.50 19.31 -5.20
N LEU A 793 23.36 19.36 -6.23
CA LEU A 793 24.05 18.17 -6.75
C LEU A 793 25.03 17.60 -5.73
N ASN A 794 25.80 18.42 -5.03
CA ASN A 794 26.68 17.97 -3.95
C ASN A 794 25.88 17.31 -2.82
N LYS A 795 24.72 17.86 -2.42
CA LYS A 795 23.83 17.23 -1.44
C LYS A 795 23.32 15.88 -1.92
N MET A 796 22.93 15.77 -3.20
CA MET A 796 22.48 14.51 -3.79
C MET A 796 23.59 13.45 -3.75
N LEU A 797 24.78 13.78 -4.26
CA LEU A 797 25.92 12.86 -4.32
C LEU A 797 26.44 12.49 -2.93
N LEU A 798 26.42 13.42 -1.97
CA LEU A 798 26.72 13.15 -0.56
C LEU A 798 25.79 12.10 0.03
N LEU A 799 24.48 12.20 -0.22
CA LEU A 799 23.52 11.20 0.26
C LEU A 799 23.75 9.81 -0.35
N ILE A 800 24.10 9.76 -1.65
CA ILE A 800 24.46 8.50 -2.34
C ILE A 800 25.71 7.88 -1.70
N ALA A 801 26.71 8.71 -1.36
CA ALA A 801 27.93 8.26 -0.70
C ALA A 801 27.69 7.75 0.72
N GLN A 802 26.92 8.47 1.54
CA GLN A 802 26.57 8.08 2.92
C GLN A 802 25.84 6.74 3.01
N LYS A 803 25.15 6.34 1.93
CA LYS A 803 24.46 5.06 1.82
C LYS A 803 25.34 3.92 1.30
N ASN A 804 26.61 4.19 1.00
CA ASN A 804 27.53 3.25 0.35
C ASN A 804 27.01 2.73 -1.00
N THR A 805 26.16 3.51 -1.69
CA THR A 805 25.59 3.12 -2.98
C THR A 805 26.65 3.12 -4.08
N PHE A 806 27.64 4.01 -4.01
CA PHE A 806 28.74 4.03 -4.98
C PHE A 806 29.55 2.73 -4.97
N ALA A 807 29.99 2.26 -3.80
CA ALA A 807 30.80 1.04 -3.72
C ALA A 807 30.04 -0.25 -4.04
N THR A 808 28.72 -0.26 -3.91
CA THR A 808 27.87 -1.42 -4.21
C THR A 808 27.33 -1.43 -5.64
N SER A 809 27.45 -0.31 -6.37
CA SER A 809 26.92 -0.17 -7.73
C SER A 809 27.94 -0.56 -8.80
N PRO A 810 27.52 -1.22 -9.89
CA PRO A 810 28.41 -1.50 -11.03
C PRO A 810 28.83 -0.23 -11.80
N PHE A 811 28.19 0.92 -11.57
CA PHE A 811 28.49 2.16 -12.27
C PHE A 811 29.73 2.89 -11.74
N ALA A 812 29.95 2.89 -10.41
CA ALA A 812 30.83 3.86 -9.78
C ALA A 812 32.32 3.68 -10.14
N LEU A 813 32.68 2.52 -10.67
CA LEU A 813 34.05 2.14 -11.00
C LEU A 813 34.16 1.75 -12.47
N GLU A 814 35.17 2.29 -13.14
CA GLU A 814 35.57 1.90 -14.49
C GLU A 814 37.06 1.54 -14.47
N GLY A 815 37.39 0.29 -14.84
CA GLY A 815 38.77 -0.20 -14.83
C GLY A 815 39.46 -0.20 -13.46
N GLY A 816 38.69 -0.29 -12.36
CA GLY A 816 39.21 -0.24 -10.98
C GLY A 816 39.37 1.18 -10.42
N SER A 817 39.17 2.22 -11.23
CA SER A 817 39.20 3.63 -10.81
C SER A 817 37.81 4.25 -10.78
N LEU A 818 37.63 5.38 -10.10
CA LEU A 818 36.36 6.11 -10.09
C LEU A 818 35.91 6.47 -11.51
N HIS A 819 34.62 6.28 -11.80
CA HIS A 819 34.05 6.55 -13.13
C HIS A 819 34.39 7.99 -13.62
N PRO A 820 34.80 8.17 -14.90
CA PRO A 820 35.28 9.46 -15.43
C PRO A 820 34.35 10.65 -15.17
N THR A 821 33.04 10.46 -15.33
CA THR A 821 32.02 11.48 -15.01
C THR A 821 32.14 12.05 -13.59
N LEU A 822 32.41 11.20 -12.59
CA LEU A 822 32.58 11.64 -11.20
C LEU A 822 33.93 12.36 -11.02
N THR A 823 35.00 11.84 -11.64
CA THR A 823 36.31 12.49 -11.64
C THR A 823 36.29 13.88 -12.29
N GLU A 824 35.65 14.03 -13.45
CA GLU A 824 35.46 15.30 -14.15
C GLU A 824 34.65 16.29 -13.31
N TYR A 825 33.58 15.81 -12.65
CA TYR A 825 32.78 16.65 -11.77
C TYR A 825 33.57 17.12 -10.54
N LEU A 826 34.34 16.24 -9.89
CA LEU A 826 35.17 16.58 -8.72
C LEU A 826 36.20 17.67 -9.07
N ASP A 827 36.90 17.52 -10.19
CA ASP A 827 37.87 18.51 -10.65
C ASP A 827 37.19 19.82 -11.09
N GLY A 828 36.08 19.73 -11.82
CA GLY A 828 35.28 20.90 -12.20
C GLY A 828 34.74 21.69 -11.00
N ALA A 829 34.21 21.00 -9.99
CA ALA A 829 33.71 21.60 -8.76
C ALA A 829 34.84 22.23 -7.93
N ARG A 830 35.99 21.54 -7.82
CA ARG A 830 37.21 22.07 -7.18
C ARG A 830 37.60 23.42 -7.80
N GLN A 831 37.80 23.43 -9.11
CA GLN A 831 38.26 24.62 -9.81
C GLN A 831 37.22 25.77 -9.79
N CYS A 832 35.92 25.48 -9.62
CA CYS A 832 34.89 26.51 -9.43
C CYS A 832 34.95 27.15 -8.02
N LEU A 833 35.27 26.36 -6.99
CA LEU A 833 35.39 26.82 -5.61
C LEU A 833 36.71 27.58 -5.35
N GLU A 834 37.73 27.38 -6.19
CA GLU A 834 39.00 28.13 -6.13
C GLU A 834 38.87 29.60 -6.58
N VAL A 835 38.00 29.89 -7.56
CA VAL A 835 37.89 31.20 -8.24
C VAL A 835 36.77 32.09 -7.65
N ASP A 836 36.35 31.83 -6.41
CA ASP A 836 35.14 32.45 -5.85
C ASP A 836 35.41 33.84 -5.21
N PRO A 837 34.84 34.96 -5.75
CA PRO A 837 35.10 36.31 -5.27
C PRO A 837 34.23 36.71 -4.06
N GLU A 838 33.13 36.00 -3.76
CA GLU A 838 32.23 36.27 -2.62
C GLU A 838 32.53 35.30 -1.46
N LYS A 839 33.72 35.42 -0.83
CA LYS A 839 34.19 34.44 0.16
C LYS A 839 33.33 34.28 1.43
N ASP A 840 32.47 35.26 1.73
CA ASP A 840 31.74 35.36 3.00
C ASP A 840 30.22 35.05 2.90
N ALA A 841 29.70 34.73 1.72
CA ALA A 841 28.28 34.41 1.57
C ALA A 841 27.90 33.09 2.27
N PRO A 842 26.78 33.01 3.00
CA PRO A 842 26.36 31.78 3.69
C PRO A 842 26.14 30.60 2.74
N ALA A 843 25.65 30.85 1.52
CA ALA A 843 25.49 29.82 0.50
C ALA A 843 26.82 29.25 0.01
N ALA A 844 27.85 30.09 -0.14
CA ALA A 844 29.20 29.64 -0.50
C ALA A 844 29.84 28.81 0.63
N ARG A 845 29.61 29.19 1.89
CA ARG A 845 30.04 28.40 3.07
C ARG A 845 29.38 27.02 3.10
N GLU A 846 28.07 26.95 2.89
CA GLU A 846 27.32 25.68 2.84
C GLU A 846 27.81 24.79 1.68
N GLN A 847 28.14 25.40 0.53
CA GLN A 847 28.68 24.69 -0.62
C GLN A 847 30.05 24.07 -0.34
N ARG A 848 30.97 24.81 0.31
CA ARG A 848 32.29 24.31 0.74
C ARG A 848 32.16 23.15 1.72
N LEU A 849 31.29 23.30 2.73
CA LEU A 849 31.02 22.26 3.72
C LEU A 849 30.47 20.98 3.07
N THR A 850 29.43 21.12 2.23
CA THR A 850 28.80 19.97 1.56
C THR A 850 29.78 19.28 0.62
N PHE A 851 30.64 20.02 -0.07
CA PHE A 851 31.66 19.44 -0.96
C PHE A 851 32.74 18.68 -0.19
N ALA A 852 33.23 19.22 0.94
CA ALA A 852 34.19 18.55 1.80
C ALA A 852 33.62 17.26 2.41
N ASP A 853 32.37 17.30 2.89
CA ASP A 853 31.67 16.11 3.38
C ASP A 853 31.46 15.10 2.26
N PHE A 854 31.09 15.54 1.04
CA PHE A 854 30.91 14.65 -0.10
C PHE A 854 32.20 13.90 -0.45
N VAL A 855 33.33 14.59 -0.59
CA VAL A 855 34.62 13.95 -0.90
C VAL A 855 35.01 12.95 0.19
N THR A 856 34.80 13.31 1.46
CA THR A 856 35.09 12.44 2.61
C THR A 856 34.27 11.15 2.55
N GLU A 857 32.96 11.27 2.40
CA GLU A 857 32.05 10.11 2.41
C GLU A 857 32.18 9.29 1.12
N LEU A 858 32.51 9.92 -0.01
CA LEU A 858 32.79 9.21 -1.26
C LEU A 858 33.97 8.25 -1.09
N ILE A 859 35.10 8.71 -0.54
CA ILE A 859 36.28 7.86 -0.31
C ILE A 859 35.94 6.74 0.66
N LYS A 860 35.32 7.08 1.79
CA LYS A 860 34.93 6.10 2.83
C LYS A 860 33.91 5.07 2.38
N SER A 861 33.15 5.35 1.32
CA SER A 861 32.17 4.41 0.81
C SER A 861 32.81 3.15 0.24
N PHE A 862 34.06 3.22 -0.23
CA PHE A 862 34.81 2.10 -0.79
C PHE A 862 35.64 1.38 0.28
N PRO A 863 35.88 0.07 0.12
CA PRO A 863 36.74 -0.68 1.03
C PRO A 863 38.22 -0.31 0.83
N LEU A 864 39.04 -0.53 1.87
CA LEU A 864 40.42 -0.06 1.93
C LEU A 864 41.30 -0.62 0.80
N GLU A 865 41.03 -1.83 0.30
CA GLU A 865 41.84 -2.44 -0.77
C GLU A 865 41.78 -1.64 -2.08
N MET A 866 40.72 -0.86 -2.27
CA MET A 866 40.49 -0.09 -3.50
C MET A 866 41.16 1.27 -3.49
N TYR A 867 41.57 1.77 -2.31
CA TYR A 867 42.06 3.13 -2.14
C TYR A 867 43.28 3.44 -3.04
N GLY A 868 44.16 2.46 -3.27
CA GLY A 868 45.35 2.63 -4.12
C GLY A 868 45.08 2.92 -5.60
N SER A 869 43.88 2.59 -6.10
CA SER A 869 43.49 2.78 -7.51
C SER A 869 42.26 3.68 -7.70
N LEU A 870 41.63 4.10 -6.60
CA LEU A 870 40.35 4.82 -6.63
C LEU A 870 40.44 6.18 -7.34
N MET A 871 41.48 6.97 -7.07
CA MET A 871 41.68 8.30 -7.65
C MET A 871 43.13 8.53 -8.09
N LYS A 872 43.31 9.38 -9.12
CA LYS A 872 44.64 9.79 -9.59
C LYS A 872 45.34 10.68 -8.54
N LYS A 873 46.66 10.49 -8.37
CA LYS A 873 47.49 11.26 -7.42
C LYS A 873 47.40 12.78 -7.60
N GLU A 874 47.31 13.25 -8.85
CA GLU A 874 47.15 14.68 -9.17
C GLU A 874 45.84 15.25 -8.63
N LEU A 875 44.73 14.52 -8.78
CA LEU A 875 43.43 14.93 -8.27
C LEU A 875 43.44 14.96 -6.74
N LEU A 876 43.98 13.93 -6.09
CA LEU A 876 44.14 13.87 -4.63
C LEU A 876 44.90 15.09 -4.10
N ARG A 877 46.04 15.42 -4.73
CA ARG A 877 46.84 16.59 -4.38
C ARG A 877 46.06 17.89 -4.57
N SER A 878 45.39 18.06 -5.70
CA SER A 878 44.64 19.29 -6.01
C SER A 878 43.48 19.53 -5.03
N LEU A 879 42.75 18.47 -4.67
CA LEU A 879 41.67 18.55 -3.67
C LEU A 879 42.24 18.83 -2.27
N PHE A 880 43.36 18.20 -1.90
CA PHE A 880 44.03 18.46 -0.63
C PHE A 880 44.46 19.93 -0.50
N CYS A 881 45.04 20.51 -1.57
CA CYS A 881 45.38 21.93 -1.61
C CYS A 881 44.13 22.82 -1.49
N LEU A 882 43.00 22.47 -2.11
CA LEU A 882 41.77 23.24 -1.96
C LEU A 882 41.28 23.26 -0.50
N PHE A 883 41.14 22.08 0.12
CA PHE A 883 40.61 21.96 1.49
C PHE A 883 41.52 22.56 2.55
N SER A 884 42.84 22.56 2.30
CA SER A 884 43.80 23.20 3.20
C SER A 884 43.56 24.72 3.36
N GLY A 885 42.99 25.38 2.35
CA GLY A 885 42.56 26.77 2.43
C GLY A 885 41.34 27.00 3.34
N TRP A 886 40.65 25.93 3.76
CA TRP A 886 39.46 25.98 4.62
C TRP A 886 39.67 25.31 5.99
N CYS A 887 40.87 24.76 6.25
CA CYS A 887 41.18 23.98 7.45
C CYS A 887 41.65 24.86 8.64
N GLY A 888 41.56 26.19 8.52
CA GLY A 888 41.90 27.14 9.58
C GLY A 888 43.38 27.09 10.01
N PRO A 889 43.70 27.36 11.29
CA PRO A 889 45.09 27.47 11.79
C PRO A 889 45.93 26.20 11.62
N LEU A 890 45.28 25.03 11.57
CA LEU A 890 45.94 23.73 11.49
C LEU A 890 46.73 23.54 10.19
N ALA A 891 46.31 24.20 9.11
CA ALA A 891 46.99 24.12 7.81
C ALA A 891 48.36 24.82 7.77
N ARG A 892 48.67 25.69 8.74
CA ARG A 892 49.95 26.45 8.78
C ARG A 892 51.18 25.54 8.83
N HIS A 893 51.03 24.34 9.37
CA HIS A 893 52.11 23.37 9.55
C HIS A 893 52.46 22.58 8.27
N LEU A 894 51.69 22.73 7.19
CA LEU A 894 51.86 21.96 5.94
C LEU A 894 52.93 22.53 4.97
N GLY A 895 53.49 23.71 5.27
CA GLY A 895 54.65 24.27 4.57
C GLY A 895 54.48 24.36 3.05
N ALA A 896 55.47 23.88 2.29
CA ALA A 896 55.49 23.94 0.81
C ALA A 896 54.47 23.03 0.10
N LEU A 897 53.73 22.18 0.82
CA LEU A 897 52.66 21.36 0.21
C LEU A 897 51.44 22.18 -0.21
N VAL A 898 51.27 23.36 0.38
CA VAL A 898 50.05 24.15 0.30
C VAL A 898 50.43 25.62 0.08
N PRO A 899 49.76 26.36 -0.81
CA PRO A 899 49.92 27.81 -0.92
C PRO A 899 49.64 28.51 0.42
N THR A 900 50.44 29.51 0.79
CA THR A 900 50.39 30.17 2.11
C THR A 900 48.95 30.57 2.49
N PRO A 901 48.37 30.05 3.59
CA PRO A 901 46.97 30.27 3.90
C PRO A 901 46.72 31.74 4.29
N ALA A 902 45.74 32.39 3.64
CA ALA A 902 45.26 33.70 4.03
C ALA A 902 44.56 33.62 5.41
N PRO A 903 44.70 34.62 6.28
CA PRO A 903 44.02 34.62 7.57
C PRO A 903 42.52 34.84 7.36
N GLN A 904 41.70 33.79 7.44
CA GLN A 904 40.24 33.92 7.39
C GLN A 904 39.49 32.99 8.35
N ASP A 905 38.47 33.61 8.97
CA ASP A 905 37.27 33.21 9.71
C ASP A 905 37.13 31.88 10.49
N ALA A 906 36.54 32.08 11.68
CA ALA A 906 36.31 31.15 12.78
C ALA A 906 35.08 30.23 12.59
N ASP A 907 34.91 29.58 11.44
CA ASP A 907 33.88 28.54 11.28
C ASP A 907 34.42 27.14 11.63
N GLU A 908 34.26 26.76 12.90
CA GLU A 908 34.72 25.47 13.43
C GLU A 908 34.11 24.26 12.70
N ARG A 909 32.90 24.38 12.12
CA ARG A 909 32.24 23.28 11.40
C ARG A 909 32.88 23.04 10.04
N LEU A 910 33.14 24.11 9.29
CA LEU A 910 33.84 24.01 8.00
C LEU A 910 35.27 23.52 8.21
N ASN A 911 35.97 24.03 9.23
CA ASN A 911 37.32 23.59 9.59
C ASN A 911 37.37 22.07 9.84
N LEU A 912 36.43 21.52 10.61
CA LEU A 912 36.38 20.09 10.90
C LEU A 912 36.04 19.25 9.65
N SER A 913 35.11 19.70 8.81
CA SER A 913 34.75 19.01 7.56
C SER A 913 35.91 19.01 6.56
N ALA A 914 36.58 20.16 6.36
CA ALA A 914 37.77 20.28 5.54
C ALA A 914 38.91 19.39 6.05
N LEU A 915 39.13 19.37 7.37
CA LEU A 915 40.15 18.50 7.99
C LEU A 915 39.85 17.01 7.75
N ARG A 916 38.58 16.59 7.85
CA ARG A 916 38.17 15.21 7.54
C ARG A 916 38.42 14.85 6.08
N ALA A 917 38.13 15.76 5.15
CA ALA A 917 38.39 15.57 3.73
C ALA A 917 39.89 15.44 3.46
N MET A 918 40.71 16.30 4.07
CA MET A 918 42.17 16.24 3.97
C MET A 918 42.74 14.92 4.49
N SER A 919 42.30 14.48 5.68
CA SER A 919 42.67 13.18 6.25
C SER A 919 42.26 12.02 5.33
N ALA A 920 41.04 12.02 4.79
CA ALA A 920 40.58 10.98 3.89
C ALA A 920 41.39 10.93 2.58
N LEU A 921 41.75 12.08 2.02
CA LEU A 921 42.54 12.17 0.78
C LEU A 921 43.99 11.69 0.94
N VAL A 922 44.64 12.06 2.05
CA VAL A 922 46.02 11.63 2.35
C VAL A 922 46.09 10.11 2.59
N CYS A 923 45.02 9.54 3.14
CA CYS A 923 44.90 8.10 3.39
C CYS A 923 44.29 7.32 2.21
N CYS A 924 43.96 7.96 1.07
CA CYS A 924 43.37 7.30 -0.09
C CYS A 924 44.46 6.63 -0.96
N GLY A 925 45.11 5.61 -0.38
CA GLY A 925 46.19 4.84 -1.02
C GLY A 925 47.58 5.34 -0.62
N PRO A 926 48.64 4.97 -1.36
CA PRO A 926 49.98 5.48 -1.12
C PRO A 926 49.97 7.01 -1.17
N CYS A 927 50.59 7.64 -0.18
CA CYS A 927 50.58 9.09 0.00
C CYS A 927 50.94 9.79 -1.33
N PHE A 928 50.08 10.70 -1.79
CA PHE A 928 50.27 11.37 -3.08
C PHE A 928 51.55 12.22 -3.13
N ALA A 929 52.11 12.58 -1.96
CA ALA A 929 53.38 13.29 -1.81
C ALA A 929 54.32 12.51 -0.86
N PRO A 930 55.04 11.48 -1.34
CA PRO A 930 55.94 10.67 -0.49
C PRO A 930 57.03 11.48 0.22
N SER A 931 57.48 12.58 -0.39
CA SER A 931 58.44 13.53 0.22
C SER A 931 57.91 14.20 1.48
N ALA A 932 56.59 14.28 1.67
CA ALA A 932 55.97 14.81 2.87
C ALA A 932 56.02 13.85 4.08
N LEU A 933 56.39 12.59 3.84
CA LEU A 933 56.61 11.53 4.83
C LEU A 933 58.09 11.12 4.92
N ALA A 934 59.01 11.87 4.30
CA ALA A 934 60.46 11.71 4.52
C ALA A 934 60.86 12.17 5.94
N GLU A 935 62.11 11.97 6.39
CA GLU A 935 62.55 12.26 7.77
C GLU A 935 62.16 13.69 8.29
N ASP A 936 62.24 14.71 7.43
CA ASP A 936 61.82 16.11 7.71
C ASP A 936 60.46 16.48 7.08
N GLY A 937 59.57 15.50 6.94
CA GLY A 937 58.29 15.63 6.25
C GLY A 937 57.34 16.67 6.88
N THR A 938 56.68 17.47 6.04
CA THR A 938 55.74 18.52 6.48
C THR A 938 54.41 17.99 7.01
N LEU A 939 54.11 16.69 6.88
CA LEU A 939 52.93 16.07 7.49
C LEU A 939 53.09 15.80 8.99
N TYR A 940 54.32 15.62 9.49
CA TYR A 940 54.54 15.31 10.90
C TYR A 940 54.15 16.44 11.87
N PRO A 941 54.50 17.71 11.61
CA PRO A 941 54.05 18.80 12.47
C PRO A 941 52.51 18.97 12.43
N TRP A 942 51.89 18.73 11.27
CA TRP A 942 50.43 18.74 11.12
C TRP A 942 49.75 17.65 11.96
N LEU A 943 50.23 16.40 11.89
CA LEU A 943 49.71 15.28 12.70
C LEU A 943 49.92 15.51 14.21
N SER A 944 51.09 16.05 14.60
CA SER A 944 51.39 16.39 15.99
C SER A 944 50.43 17.46 16.54
N GLU A 945 50.06 18.44 15.72
CA GLU A 945 49.13 19.51 16.12
C GLU A 945 47.68 19.01 16.17
N MET A 946 47.28 18.10 15.28
CA MET A 946 45.96 17.47 15.38
C MET A 946 45.84 16.63 16.66
N LEU A 947 46.91 15.93 17.06
CA LEU A 947 46.96 15.17 18.31
C LEU A 947 47.08 16.04 19.56
N SER A 948 47.59 17.26 19.47
CA SER A 948 47.65 18.22 20.58
C SER A 948 46.33 18.96 20.80
N SER A 949 45.42 18.93 19.83
CA SER A 949 44.12 19.61 19.86
C SER A 949 43.27 19.22 21.08
N THR A 950 42.58 20.22 21.67
CA THR A 950 41.63 20.01 22.76
C THR A 950 40.29 19.42 22.30
N ASN A 951 40.00 19.44 21.00
CA ASN A 951 38.76 18.91 20.43
C ASN A 951 38.88 17.39 20.20
N ASP A 952 38.09 16.60 20.94
CA ASP A 952 38.15 15.13 20.89
C ASP A 952 37.86 14.55 19.50
N LYS A 953 37.04 15.23 18.68
CA LYS A 953 36.77 14.80 17.29
C LYS A 953 37.99 14.93 16.40
N VAL A 954 38.81 15.96 16.63
CA VAL A 954 40.06 16.21 15.89
C VAL A 954 41.12 15.21 16.35
N TYR A 955 41.22 14.96 17.65
CA TYR A 955 42.11 13.96 18.22
C TYR A 955 41.85 12.56 17.67
N GLU A 956 40.59 12.12 17.68
CA GLU A 956 40.21 10.80 17.17
C GLU A 956 40.43 10.68 15.66
N LEU A 957 40.16 11.75 14.89
CA LEU A 957 40.47 11.81 13.47
C LEU A 957 41.99 11.68 13.22
N ALA A 958 42.82 12.35 14.01
CA ALA A 958 44.28 12.27 13.90
C ALA A 958 44.78 10.84 14.16
N ARG A 959 44.25 10.20 15.21
CA ARG A 959 44.55 8.81 15.53
C ARG A 959 44.20 7.87 14.37
N GLN A 960 43.00 7.99 13.82
CA GLN A 960 42.56 7.20 12.65
C GLN A 960 43.40 7.49 11.40
N THR A 961 43.79 8.74 11.19
CA THR A 961 44.64 9.16 10.05
C THR A 961 46.01 8.50 10.14
N ILE A 962 46.63 8.45 11.32
CA ILE A 962 47.92 7.77 11.52
C ILE A 962 47.80 6.27 11.30
N VAL A 963 46.71 5.65 11.79
CA VAL A 963 46.42 4.22 11.56
C VAL A 963 46.38 3.91 10.08
N LEU A 964 45.57 4.65 9.32
CA LEU A 964 45.40 4.44 7.88
C LEU A 964 46.67 4.79 7.08
N LEU A 965 47.43 5.83 7.48
CA LEU A 965 48.67 6.21 6.82
C LEU A 965 49.73 5.11 6.91
N LEU A 966 49.89 4.51 8.09
CA LEU A 966 50.83 3.40 8.31
C LEU A 966 50.41 2.14 7.55
N ASP A 967 49.10 1.88 7.44
CA ASP A 967 48.57 0.73 6.70
C ASP A 967 48.70 0.92 5.17
N CYS A 968 48.46 2.13 4.66
CA CYS A 968 48.53 2.45 3.23
C CYS A 968 49.97 2.67 2.71
N ASN A 969 50.96 2.84 3.61
CA ASN A 969 52.35 3.14 3.25
C ASN A 969 53.35 2.25 4.02
N PRO A 970 53.28 0.90 3.89
CA PRO A 970 54.13 -0.02 4.65
C PRO A 970 55.62 0.14 4.35
N ASP A 971 55.97 0.67 3.17
CA ASP A 971 57.35 0.83 2.71
C ASP A 971 58.04 2.12 3.22
N ILE A 972 57.30 3.02 3.89
CA ILE A 972 57.83 4.30 4.38
C ILE A 972 58.28 4.15 5.84
N GLY A 973 59.51 3.68 6.04
CA GLY A 973 60.15 3.53 7.36
C GLY A 973 60.12 4.79 8.26
N PRO A 974 60.41 6.00 7.74
CA PRO A 974 60.43 7.23 8.55
C PRO A 974 59.11 7.55 9.26
N LEU A 975 57.96 7.18 8.69
CA LEU A 975 56.64 7.40 9.32
C LEU A 975 56.47 6.53 10.58
N LEU A 976 56.91 5.27 10.51
CA LEU A 976 56.91 4.38 11.65
C LEU A 976 57.90 4.88 12.73
N ASP A 977 59.11 5.26 12.33
CA ASP A 977 60.14 5.77 13.24
C ASP A 977 59.68 7.04 13.96
N TRP A 978 59.05 7.98 13.25
CA TRP A 978 58.44 9.16 13.85
C TRP A 978 57.33 8.82 14.84
N THR A 979 56.43 7.89 14.48
CA THR A 979 55.32 7.49 15.34
C THR A 979 55.83 6.84 16.64
N VAL A 980 56.87 6.02 16.55
CA VAL A 980 57.55 5.42 17.71
C VAL A 980 58.28 6.47 18.53
N ASP A 981 59.02 7.39 17.92
CA ASP A 981 59.73 8.45 18.63
C ASP A 981 58.76 9.30 19.46
N LYS A 982 57.63 9.73 18.86
CA LYS A 982 56.61 10.54 19.55
C LYS A 982 55.92 9.83 20.71
N CYS A 983 55.94 8.50 20.77
CA CYS A 983 55.46 7.78 21.96
C CYS A 983 56.33 8.04 23.20
N PHE A 984 57.60 8.40 23.00
CA PHE A 984 58.59 8.67 24.04
C PHE A 984 58.88 10.16 24.23
N THR A 985 58.94 10.93 23.14
CA THR A 985 59.37 12.34 23.13
C THR A 985 58.18 13.31 23.09
N GLY A 986 56.99 12.84 22.74
CA GLY A 986 55.80 13.68 22.56
C GLY A 986 55.12 14.09 23.88
N PRO A 987 54.34 15.20 23.88
CA PRO A 987 53.44 15.55 24.98
C PRO A 987 52.47 14.40 25.32
N PRO A 988 51.92 14.32 26.56
CA PRO A 988 51.12 13.17 27.01
C PRO A 988 49.99 12.77 26.06
N ARG A 989 49.27 13.76 25.48
CA ARG A 989 48.16 13.54 24.55
C ARG A 989 48.65 13.01 23.19
N VAL A 990 49.74 13.55 22.64
CA VAL A 990 50.36 13.08 21.39
C VAL A 990 50.95 11.68 21.56
N ALA A 991 51.63 11.43 22.67
CA ALA A 991 52.21 10.14 23.01
C ALA A 991 51.16 9.06 23.31
N ASP A 992 49.95 9.43 23.69
CA ASP A 992 48.81 8.52 23.82
C ASP A 992 48.23 8.16 22.44
N GLY A 993 47.99 9.16 21.58
CA GLY A 993 47.42 8.95 20.25
C GLY A 993 48.31 8.11 19.34
N CYS A 994 49.62 8.39 19.28
CA CYS A 994 50.59 7.58 18.52
C CYS A 994 50.67 6.15 19.04
N PHE A 995 50.62 5.97 20.37
CA PHE A 995 50.64 4.65 20.99
C PHE A 995 49.39 3.84 20.66
N MET A 996 48.20 4.46 20.75
CA MET A 996 46.93 3.81 20.41
C MET A 996 46.82 3.49 18.91
N ALA A 997 47.41 4.31 18.04
CA ALA A 997 47.49 4.03 16.61
C ALA A 997 48.36 2.80 16.32
N LEU A 998 49.57 2.73 16.90
CA LEU A 998 50.45 1.56 16.80
C LEU A 998 49.78 0.30 17.34
N ALA A 999 49.12 0.38 18.51
CA ALA A 999 48.39 -0.74 19.08
C ALA A 999 47.29 -1.25 18.15
N THR A 1000 46.58 -0.34 17.48
CA THR A 1000 45.51 -0.69 16.52
C THR A 1000 46.08 -1.42 15.30
N ILE A 1001 47.16 -0.92 14.70
CA ILE A 1001 47.80 -1.55 13.53
C ILE A 1001 48.39 -2.92 13.89
N PHE A 1002 49.15 -3.00 14.99
CA PHE A 1002 49.74 -4.27 15.41
C PHE A 1002 48.69 -5.33 15.78
N SER A 1003 47.48 -4.91 16.15
CA SER A 1003 46.35 -5.83 16.36
C SER A 1003 45.66 -6.28 15.08
N ALA A 1004 45.75 -5.50 13.99
CA ALA A 1004 45.02 -5.72 12.74
C ALA A 1004 45.87 -6.40 11.64
N SER A 1005 47.15 -6.08 11.51
CA SER A 1005 47.99 -6.47 10.36
C SER A 1005 49.37 -6.98 10.80
N TRP A 1006 49.38 -8.13 11.49
CA TRP A 1006 50.63 -8.71 12.02
C TRP A 1006 51.50 -9.42 10.99
N THR A 1007 50.95 -9.78 9.83
CA THR A 1007 51.65 -10.56 8.81
C THR A 1007 52.48 -9.72 7.84
N GLY A 1008 52.18 -8.42 7.65
CA GLY A 1008 52.83 -7.55 6.66
C GLY A 1008 54.02 -6.72 7.15
N LEU A 1009 54.02 -6.30 8.42
CA LEU A 1009 55.07 -5.42 9.00
C LEU A 1009 56.30 -6.19 9.54
N CYS A 1010 56.31 -7.52 9.48
CA CYS A 1010 57.35 -8.33 10.10
C CYS A 1010 58.67 -8.39 9.29
N SER A 1011 58.70 -7.88 8.05
CA SER A 1011 59.90 -7.81 7.21
C SER A 1011 60.73 -6.53 7.41
N SER A 1012 60.13 -5.44 7.90
CA SER A 1012 60.75 -4.11 7.95
C SER A 1012 60.94 -3.53 9.36
N VAL A 1013 60.39 -4.13 10.41
CA VAL A 1013 60.57 -3.66 11.80
C VAL A 1013 61.72 -4.41 12.49
N PRO A 1014 62.86 -3.76 12.78
CA PRO A 1014 63.92 -4.40 13.54
C PRO A 1014 63.41 -4.77 14.94
N ARG A 1015 63.75 -5.97 15.42
CA ARG A 1015 63.53 -6.43 16.82
C ARG A 1015 63.91 -5.37 17.88
N ALA A 1016 64.80 -4.44 17.53
CA ALA A 1016 65.21 -3.28 18.34
C ALA A 1016 64.10 -2.24 18.61
N VAL A 1017 63.13 -2.06 17.71
CA VAL A 1017 62.02 -1.10 17.86
C VAL A 1017 61.00 -1.60 18.90
N PHE A 1018 60.67 -2.89 18.85
CA PHE A 1018 59.87 -3.56 19.89
C PHE A 1018 60.54 -3.47 21.27
N PHE A 1019 61.88 -3.58 21.30
CA PHE A 1019 62.69 -3.42 22.51
C PHE A 1019 62.72 -1.98 23.05
N LYS A 1020 62.70 -0.97 22.15
CA LYS A 1020 62.59 0.45 22.52
C LYS A 1020 61.21 0.78 23.09
N ILE A 1021 60.13 0.29 22.47
CA ILE A 1021 58.73 0.48 22.93
C ILE A 1021 58.51 -0.02 24.38
N LEU A 1022 59.19 -1.11 24.76
CA LEU A 1022 59.12 -1.72 26.09
C LEU A 1022 60.12 -1.15 27.11
N HIS A 1023 60.96 -0.18 26.74
CA HIS A 1023 62.01 0.34 27.62
C HIS A 1023 61.45 1.34 28.65
N PRO A 1024 61.48 1.05 29.97
CA PRO A 1024 60.89 1.91 30.98
C PRO A 1024 61.89 2.99 31.40
N LYS A 1025 61.69 4.24 30.96
CA LYS A 1025 62.36 5.41 31.56
C LYS A 1025 61.42 6.36 32.30
N SER A 1026 60.13 6.07 32.37
CA SER A 1026 59.11 6.90 33.05
C SER A 1026 58.03 6.02 33.69
N THR A 1027 57.48 6.46 34.82
CA THR A 1027 56.35 5.84 35.55
C THR A 1027 55.10 5.63 34.67
N ASN A 1028 54.94 6.38 33.59
CA ASN A 1028 53.88 6.17 32.58
C ASN A 1028 54.14 4.96 31.65
N GLY A 1029 55.38 4.48 31.53
CA GLY A 1029 55.75 3.33 30.70
C GLY A 1029 55.19 2.00 31.23
N ILE A 1030 54.98 1.87 32.55
CA ILE A 1030 54.47 0.64 33.18
C ILE A 1030 52.96 0.48 32.96
N LEU A 1031 52.18 1.57 32.95
CA LEU A 1031 50.76 1.54 32.60
C LEU A 1031 50.55 1.30 31.09
N LYS A 1032 51.37 1.93 30.24
CA LYS A 1032 51.36 1.72 28.78
C LYS A 1032 51.73 0.28 28.40
N ALA A 1033 52.73 -0.32 29.06
CA ALA A 1033 53.06 -1.74 28.88
C ALA A 1033 51.88 -2.68 29.23
N ARG A 1034 51.08 -2.36 30.26
CA ARG A 1034 49.87 -3.15 30.61
C ARG A 1034 48.80 -3.09 29.52
N HIS A 1035 48.62 -1.94 28.86
CA HIS A 1035 47.70 -1.83 27.72
C HIS A 1035 48.19 -2.54 26.45
N VAL A 1036 49.50 -2.51 26.13
CA VAL A 1036 50.08 -3.34 25.03
C VAL A 1036 49.85 -4.83 25.31
N THR A 1037 50.05 -5.24 26.56
CA THR A 1037 49.86 -6.63 26.99
C THR A 1037 48.40 -7.09 26.91
N PHE A 1038 47.45 -6.16 27.07
CA PHE A 1038 46.02 -6.45 26.99
C PHE A 1038 45.48 -6.41 25.54
N ALA A 1039 46.11 -5.63 24.66
CA ALA A 1039 45.73 -5.49 23.24
C ALA A 1039 46.25 -6.64 22.36
N LEU A 1040 47.39 -7.25 22.70
CA LEU A 1040 47.94 -8.42 22.02
C LEU A 1040 47.18 -9.69 22.45
N ARG A 1041 45.99 -9.93 21.88
CA ARG A 1041 45.27 -11.20 22.02
C ARG A 1041 45.87 -12.25 21.07
N GLY A 1042 46.32 -13.39 21.63
CA GLY A 1042 46.50 -14.64 20.87
C GLY A 1042 47.94 -15.03 20.52
N THR A 1043 48.33 -16.21 21.03
CA THR A 1043 49.39 -17.16 20.64
C THR A 1043 50.85 -16.71 20.43
N THR A 1044 51.20 -15.59 19.77
CA THR A 1044 52.64 -15.29 19.51
C THR A 1044 53.23 -14.28 20.49
N PHE A 1045 52.42 -13.62 21.33
CA PHE A 1045 52.92 -12.94 22.54
C PHE A 1045 53.63 -13.95 23.48
N LEU A 1046 53.15 -15.19 23.54
CA LEU A 1046 53.81 -16.30 24.24
C LEU A 1046 55.16 -16.67 23.62
N LEU A 1047 55.35 -16.54 22.31
CA LEU A 1047 56.63 -16.89 21.65
C LEU A 1047 57.72 -15.83 21.89
N LEU A 1048 57.33 -14.55 21.91
CA LEU A 1048 58.25 -13.42 22.15
C LEU A 1048 58.62 -13.27 23.64
N MET A 1049 57.67 -13.53 24.55
CA MET A 1049 57.90 -13.39 26.00
C MET A 1049 58.69 -14.55 26.61
N THR A 1050 58.70 -15.74 26.00
CA THR A 1050 59.33 -16.94 26.59
C THR A 1050 60.84 -17.02 26.42
N THR A 1051 61.45 -16.32 25.45
CA THR A 1051 62.87 -16.58 25.11
C THR A 1051 63.87 -15.46 25.44
N GLN A 1052 63.49 -14.18 25.46
CA GLN A 1052 64.46 -13.07 25.63
C GLN A 1052 64.15 -12.09 26.78
N VAL A 1053 62.89 -11.78 27.06
CA VAL A 1053 62.52 -10.85 28.15
C VAL A 1053 62.69 -11.49 29.54
N LEU A 1054 62.42 -12.80 29.67
CA LEU A 1054 62.70 -13.56 30.90
C LEU A 1054 64.20 -13.67 31.22
N LYS A 1055 65.08 -13.73 30.20
CA LYS A 1055 66.54 -13.73 30.41
C LYS A 1055 67.07 -12.38 30.91
N TYR A 1056 66.48 -11.28 30.44
CA TYR A 1056 66.91 -9.92 30.83
C TYR A 1056 66.34 -9.46 32.18
N LEU A 1057 65.07 -9.79 32.47
CA LEU A 1057 64.44 -9.47 33.77
C LEU A 1057 65.05 -10.25 34.95
N PHE A 1058 65.66 -11.41 34.70
CA PHE A 1058 66.39 -12.16 35.72
C PHE A 1058 67.80 -11.61 36.02
N TYR A 1059 68.42 -10.86 35.09
CA TYR A 1059 69.83 -10.46 35.21
C TYR A 1059 70.05 -9.10 35.90
N PHE A 1060 69.03 -8.23 36.02
CA PHE A 1060 69.24 -6.83 36.45
C PHE A 1060 68.25 -6.27 37.51
N SER A 1061 67.47 -7.11 38.21
CA SER A 1061 66.56 -6.63 39.27
C SER A 1061 67.06 -6.94 40.69
N PRO A 1062 67.16 -5.96 41.62
CA PRO A 1062 67.67 -6.18 42.97
C PRO A 1062 66.73 -6.93 43.94
N ARG A 1063 65.51 -7.33 43.52
CA ARG A 1063 64.53 -7.99 44.41
C ARG A 1063 63.69 -9.06 43.69
N PRO A 1064 64.07 -10.35 43.77
CA PRO A 1064 63.41 -11.44 43.03
C PRO A 1064 62.07 -11.96 43.59
N ALA A 1065 61.64 -11.53 44.79
CA ALA A 1065 60.44 -12.08 45.45
C ALA A 1065 59.11 -11.43 45.04
N GLN A 1066 59.09 -10.13 44.70
CA GLN A 1066 57.87 -9.43 44.27
C GLN A 1066 57.46 -9.75 42.83
N LEU A 1067 58.43 -9.99 41.94
CA LEU A 1067 58.15 -10.38 40.55
C LEU A 1067 57.50 -11.77 40.43
N LYS A 1068 57.84 -12.72 41.31
CA LYS A 1068 57.24 -14.07 41.31
C LYS A 1068 55.74 -14.06 41.59
N LEU A 1069 55.24 -13.10 42.38
CA LEU A 1069 53.80 -12.98 42.67
C LEU A 1069 53.04 -12.33 41.50
N GLN A 1070 53.60 -11.29 40.88
CA GLN A 1070 52.98 -10.59 39.75
C GLN A 1070 52.97 -11.43 38.47
N VAL A 1071 54.01 -12.23 38.20
CA VAL A 1071 54.03 -13.15 37.05
C VAL A 1071 53.04 -14.31 37.24
N LYS A 1072 52.86 -14.82 38.47
CA LYS A 1072 51.83 -15.83 38.79
C LYS A 1072 50.41 -15.29 38.64
N TYR A 1073 50.17 -14.02 38.98
CA TYR A 1073 48.87 -13.37 38.80
C TYR A 1073 48.53 -13.18 37.32
N LEU A 1074 49.48 -12.68 36.51
CA LEU A 1074 49.29 -12.52 35.05
C LEU A 1074 49.07 -13.86 34.33
N SER A 1075 49.78 -14.92 34.71
CA SER A 1075 49.63 -16.24 34.08
C SER A 1075 48.29 -16.92 34.43
N LEU A 1076 47.73 -16.67 35.63
CA LEU A 1076 46.40 -17.13 36.01
C LEU A 1076 45.27 -16.35 35.32
N GLU A 1077 45.47 -15.07 35.03
CA GLU A 1077 44.48 -14.20 34.38
C GLU A 1077 44.42 -14.42 32.85
N ILE A 1078 45.55 -14.80 32.23
CA ILE A 1078 45.65 -15.22 30.83
C ILE A 1078 45.00 -16.60 30.61
N TYR A 1079 45.22 -17.57 31.51
CA TYR A 1079 44.58 -18.90 31.44
C TYR A 1079 43.05 -18.84 31.60
N ARG A 1080 42.52 -17.83 32.30
CA ARG A 1080 41.08 -17.63 32.51
C ARG A 1080 40.37 -17.08 31.26
N ASN A 1081 41.09 -16.38 30.38
CA ASN A 1081 40.54 -15.78 29.15
C ASN A 1081 40.71 -16.67 27.90
N ASP A 1082 41.76 -17.51 27.84
CA ASP A 1082 41.99 -18.39 26.68
C ASP A 1082 41.06 -19.63 26.64
N CYS A 1083 40.55 -20.12 27.77
CA CYS A 1083 39.56 -21.20 27.78
C CYS A 1083 38.19 -20.80 27.20
N ILE A 1084 37.90 -19.50 27.02
CA ILE A 1084 36.62 -19.01 26.49
C ILE A 1084 36.68 -18.81 24.96
N MET A 1085 37.87 -18.69 24.36
CA MET A 1085 38.03 -18.33 22.94
C MET A 1085 38.42 -19.49 22.01
N VAL A 1086 38.81 -20.64 22.55
CA VAL A 1086 39.17 -21.82 21.72
C VAL A 1086 37.95 -22.67 21.34
N GLU A 1087 36.80 -22.50 21.99
CA GLU A 1087 35.58 -23.29 21.70
C GLU A 1087 34.65 -22.65 20.66
N ILE A 1088 34.96 -21.46 20.12
CA ILE A 1088 34.07 -20.74 19.19
C ILE A 1088 34.54 -20.78 17.71
N ASN A 1089 35.77 -21.19 17.41
CA ASN A 1089 36.31 -21.09 16.03
C ASN A 1089 36.63 -22.40 15.31
N HIS A 1090 36.09 -23.54 15.75
CA HIS A 1090 36.07 -24.73 14.89
C HIS A 1090 34.73 -25.49 14.93
N LYS A 1091 34.01 -25.38 13.80
CA LYS A 1091 32.96 -26.26 13.27
C LYS A 1091 31.51 -25.99 13.72
N VAL A 1092 30.86 -25.12 12.93
CA VAL A 1092 29.64 -25.56 12.26
C VAL A 1092 30.02 -26.72 11.34
N ILE A 1093 29.73 -27.95 11.74
CA ILE A 1093 29.31 -29.11 10.91
C ILE A 1093 29.06 -30.29 11.86
N LYS A 1094 27.79 -30.72 11.89
CA LYS A 1094 27.20 -31.99 12.38
C LYS A 1094 26.92 -32.19 13.89
N ARG A 1095 25.59 -32.15 14.12
CA ARG A 1095 24.73 -33.09 14.86
C ARG A 1095 24.46 -32.85 16.34
N GLU A 1096 23.15 -32.81 16.58
CA GLU A 1096 22.41 -32.82 17.85
C GLU A 1096 22.78 -33.96 18.80
N ARG A 1097 22.46 -33.71 20.09
CA ARG A 1097 22.48 -34.57 21.30
C ARG A 1097 23.80 -34.62 22.09
N SER A 1098 23.95 -33.70 23.06
CA SER A 1098 24.15 -34.00 24.50
C SER A 1098 24.57 -32.79 25.37
N GLU A 1099 23.86 -31.66 25.32
CA GLU A 1099 24.25 -30.44 26.09
C GLU A 1099 23.80 -30.39 27.57
N ARG A 1100 23.42 -31.51 28.21
CA ARG A 1100 22.93 -31.49 29.62
C ARG A 1100 23.97 -31.81 30.71
N GLU A 1101 25.20 -32.16 30.38
CA GLU A 1101 26.21 -32.55 31.38
C GLU A 1101 27.31 -31.51 31.68
N ILE A 1102 27.56 -30.56 30.77
CA ILE A 1102 28.67 -29.61 30.90
C ILE A 1102 28.30 -28.38 31.76
N PHE A 1103 27.01 -28.00 31.75
CA PHE A 1103 26.51 -26.87 32.56
C PHE A 1103 26.57 -27.14 34.08
N PHE A 1104 26.48 -28.41 34.49
CA PHE A 1104 26.44 -28.79 35.91
C PHE A 1104 27.81 -28.74 36.62
N ARG A 1105 28.92 -28.91 35.89
CA ARG A 1105 30.28 -28.84 36.47
C ARG A 1105 30.79 -27.40 36.66
N HIS A 1106 30.36 -26.46 35.81
CA HIS A 1106 30.78 -25.06 35.92
C HIS A 1106 30.11 -24.31 37.09
N TYR A 1107 28.90 -24.71 37.49
CA TYR A 1107 28.18 -24.07 38.60
C TYR A 1107 28.75 -24.43 39.98
N THR A 1108 29.38 -25.60 40.12
CA THR A 1108 29.95 -26.07 41.41
C THR A 1108 31.25 -25.35 41.78
N ILE A 1109 32.04 -24.91 40.79
CA ILE A 1109 33.34 -24.26 41.01
C ILE A 1109 33.16 -22.78 41.40
N LEU A 1110 32.14 -22.11 40.85
CA LEU A 1110 31.79 -20.72 41.19
C LEU A 1110 31.27 -20.56 42.63
N LEU A 1111 30.54 -21.55 43.15
CA LEU A 1111 30.07 -21.59 44.55
C LEU A 1111 31.20 -21.80 45.56
N SER A 1112 32.26 -22.54 45.19
CA SER A 1112 33.43 -22.75 46.06
C SER A 1112 34.33 -21.51 46.16
N TRP A 1113 34.33 -20.65 45.14
CA TRP A 1113 35.13 -19.42 45.12
C TRP A 1113 34.48 -18.27 45.90
N PHE A 1114 33.14 -18.16 45.88
CA PHE A 1114 32.40 -17.17 46.68
C PHE A 1114 32.55 -17.40 48.19
N CYS A 1115 32.70 -18.65 48.65
CA CYS A 1115 32.97 -18.99 50.05
C CYS A 1115 34.40 -18.63 50.53
N TYR A 1116 35.38 -18.50 49.63
CA TYR A 1116 36.77 -18.19 50.02
C TYR A 1116 37.04 -16.68 50.11
N VAL A 1117 36.33 -15.87 49.30
CA VAL A 1117 36.54 -14.40 49.22
C VAL A 1117 35.82 -13.63 50.33
N SER A 1118 34.75 -14.17 50.94
CA SER A 1118 34.06 -13.54 52.07
C SER A 1118 34.79 -13.63 53.42
N ASN A 1119 35.94 -14.32 53.51
CA ASN A 1119 36.58 -14.65 54.80
C ASN A 1119 37.86 -13.85 55.12
N ASN A 1120 38.09 -12.68 54.51
CA ASN A 1120 39.26 -11.85 54.83
C ASN A 1120 39.03 -10.34 54.77
N LYS A 1121 38.05 -9.84 55.53
CA LYS A 1121 38.07 -8.48 56.08
C LYS A 1121 37.68 -8.51 57.55
N ASN A 1122 38.67 -8.31 58.42
CA ASN A 1122 38.50 -7.99 59.83
C ASN A 1122 37.77 -6.64 59.98
N ILE A 1123 36.57 -6.63 60.57
CA ILE A 1123 36.11 -5.58 61.50
C ILE A 1123 35.21 -6.25 62.56
N ASN A 1124 35.58 -6.05 63.83
CA ASN A 1124 34.88 -6.51 65.03
C ASN A 1124 33.42 -6.01 65.11
N CYS A 1125 32.50 -6.87 65.54
CA CYS A 1125 31.48 -6.59 66.58
C CYS A 1125 30.59 -7.82 66.84
N GLU A 1126 30.05 -7.87 68.04
CA GLU A 1126 29.48 -9.02 68.75
C GLU A 1126 28.14 -9.57 68.23
N HIS A 1127 27.88 -10.83 68.59
CA HIS A 1127 26.61 -11.55 68.76
C HIS A 1127 25.29 -10.89 68.30
N SER A 1128 24.67 -11.43 67.23
CA SER A 1128 23.29 -11.96 67.25
C SER A 1128 22.89 -12.57 65.88
N ASP A 1129 22.08 -13.63 65.91
CA ASP A 1129 21.29 -14.20 64.80
C ASP A 1129 21.93 -15.08 63.69
N ARG A 1130 22.43 -16.27 64.08
CA ARG A 1130 22.75 -17.42 63.19
C ARG A 1130 21.58 -18.39 62.90
N LYS A 1131 20.33 -18.10 63.30
CA LYS A 1131 19.21 -19.07 63.23
C LYS A 1131 18.22 -18.89 62.06
N LYS A 1132 18.32 -17.85 61.22
CA LYS A 1132 17.39 -17.64 60.08
C LYS A 1132 17.86 -18.18 58.73
N THR A 1133 19.15 -18.39 58.50
CA THR A 1133 19.70 -18.87 57.21
C THR A 1133 19.55 -20.39 57.01
N SER A 1134 19.54 -21.18 58.09
CA SER A 1134 19.41 -22.65 58.04
C SER A 1134 18.03 -23.15 57.55
N LYS A 1135 16.97 -22.34 57.70
CA LYS A 1135 15.60 -22.72 57.31
C LYS A 1135 15.34 -22.56 55.80
N VAL A 1136 16.00 -21.62 55.15
CA VAL A 1136 15.88 -21.38 53.69
C VAL A 1136 16.63 -22.46 52.91
N GLU A 1137 17.80 -22.86 53.40
CA GLU A 1137 18.64 -23.88 52.76
C GLU A 1137 18.00 -25.29 52.77
N LYS A 1138 17.26 -25.64 53.82
CA LYS A 1138 16.48 -26.89 53.89
C LYS A 1138 15.23 -26.88 53.00
N SER A 1139 14.58 -25.74 52.78
CA SER A 1139 13.41 -25.63 51.90
C SER A 1139 13.79 -25.80 50.42
N ILE A 1140 14.96 -25.28 50.02
CA ILE A 1140 15.49 -25.39 48.64
C ILE A 1140 15.94 -26.83 48.35
N ARG A 1141 16.59 -27.51 49.31
CA ARG A 1141 17.01 -28.93 49.13
C ARG A 1141 15.83 -29.91 49.02
N MET A 1142 14.68 -29.61 49.61
CA MET A 1142 13.51 -30.49 49.53
C MET A 1142 12.74 -30.34 48.22
N LYS A 1143 12.64 -29.12 47.66
CA LYS A 1143 11.98 -28.87 46.36
C LYS A 1143 12.76 -29.41 45.15
N ILE A 1144 14.08 -29.53 45.24
CA ILE A 1144 14.92 -30.05 44.14
C ILE A 1144 14.86 -31.58 44.06
N LYS A 1145 14.55 -32.29 45.16
CA LYS A 1145 14.46 -33.77 45.15
C LYS A 1145 13.17 -34.33 44.54
N THR A 1146 12.13 -33.52 44.36
CA THR A 1146 10.83 -33.97 43.81
C THR A 1146 10.70 -33.74 42.29
N ALA A 1147 11.63 -33.00 41.67
CA ALA A 1147 11.60 -32.70 40.22
C ALA A 1147 12.46 -33.65 39.35
N CYS A 1148 13.03 -34.71 39.94
CA CYS A 1148 13.82 -35.72 39.22
C CYS A 1148 13.09 -37.07 39.01
N VAL A 1149 11.77 -37.13 39.23
CA VAL A 1149 10.92 -38.28 38.87
C VAL A 1149 9.70 -37.77 38.11
N THR A 1150 9.94 -37.30 36.88
CA THR A 1150 9.03 -37.08 35.73
C THR A 1150 9.87 -36.44 34.62
#